data_AF-A0A388PF84-F1
#
_entry.id   AF-A0A388PF84-F1
#
_cell.length_a   1.000
_cell.length_b   1.000
_cell.length_c   1.000
_cell.angle_alpha   90.00
_cell.angle_beta   90.00
_cell.angle_gamma   90.00
#
_symmetry.space_group_name_H-M   'P 1'
#
loop_
_entity.id
_entity.type
_entity.pdbx_description
1 polymer ?
#
loop_
_entity_poly.entity_id
_entity_poly.type
_entity_poly.pdbx_seq_one_letter_code
_entity_poly.pdbx_strand_id
1 'polypeptide(L)'
;MAVPPPKRQPPRPGARRPASEQPEKSSFLSNPLFWVFFAFLGLIAAYLLQQRLAEMNQRPAPVAEKTPVVEKPPVVIETPKVEPPPVVVTPPPVIAPPKPEPIKPPVVVTEELPKFNRFYKTVSTRLVPAHLGDPKAPMKKEIQAAHELRASPHAPLPVASGDGAKRATLRKTVEEYWSKIDPDRCLPHPDAEAFPGKVLEPADRVITTVNIPVNRSRWHSTGTYAAPGERITFRIPASDADMGLVARIGCHNDDITSDFAIKRENWHRFPVITNTVALNKRVIELANPFGGPIYIEMPGNDKNGKSRDLVRIEIVGAVEAPNFTLGKTTRAEWENSRLAPAPWAEMICDKMVVSVPSKHIRELSYAEATELMKTWTETVEACDWLAAWKDRRSAERIVSDAEISIGWMHSGYPIKCYLDSAKDSVNVTKLRKDGNWGFFHELGHNHQSSLWTYAGYTEVTCNLFALYCMEKIAGKKLGDGHGEDMAAMAAEMALDPKAHGASAFHLLAQYYHPVKQFGWISLQQTFAELSDRKDIKKADGMVKKNLGIAGREVEKQQEALDKEKRQLELKIKTAVREKKETDKTAAETRLAEIFKEEKKIKEALGALSKHDSDERKKDIFVRTWSQEAGANLGPYFANFGWPYTDSMKTMLTPLKPWMPANFPPTKPGAKPAKSTLFGSKNEAMAGKDEAQGDNQTTNAQ
;
A
#
# COMPACT_ATOMS: atom_id res chain seq x y z
N MET A 1 46.55 55.78 -16.43
CA MET A 1 47.62 55.17 -17.25
C MET A 1 47.71 53.70 -16.82
N ALA A 2 47.27 52.71 -17.61
CA ALA A 2 47.84 52.18 -18.87
C ALA A 2 48.95 51.14 -18.61
N VAL A 3 49.08 50.01 -19.32
CA VAL A 3 48.24 49.29 -20.32
C VAL A 3 48.67 47.77 -20.31
N PRO A 4 47.80 46.78 -20.61
CA PRO A 4 48.13 45.33 -20.69
C PRO A 4 48.73 44.95 -22.09
N PRO A 5 48.99 43.66 -22.50
CA PRO A 5 48.69 42.34 -21.92
C PRO A 5 49.96 41.43 -21.82
N PRO A 6 50.08 40.12 -22.21
CA PRO A 6 49.46 39.37 -23.31
C PRO A 6 48.62 38.12 -22.93
N LYS A 7 47.69 37.71 -23.80
CA LYS A 7 47.07 36.38 -23.80
C LYS A 7 47.98 35.35 -24.50
N ARG A 8 47.87 34.06 -24.15
CA ARG A 8 48.32 32.94 -25.00
C ARG A 8 47.15 32.00 -25.35
N GLN A 9 47.25 31.35 -26.50
CA GLN A 9 46.18 30.56 -27.13
C GLN A 9 46.17 29.09 -26.63
N PRO A 10 45.04 28.37 -26.74
CA PRO A 10 45.00 26.93 -26.48
C PRO A 10 45.63 26.13 -27.63
N PRO A 11 46.40 25.05 -27.35
CA PRO A 11 46.86 24.12 -28.37
C PRO A 11 45.71 23.28 -28.94
N ARG A 12 45.81 22.92 -30.22
CA ARG A 12 44.85 22.07 -30.96
C ARG A 12 45.09 20.57 -30.74
N PRO A 13 44.11 19.69 -31.00
CA PRO A 13 44.12 18.30 -30.53
C PRO A 13 45.12 17.38 -31.27
N GLY A 14 45.78 16.51 -30.49
CA GLY A 14 46.53 15.35 -31.00
C GLY A 14 45.63 14.11 -31.21
N ALA A 15 46.08 13.17 -32.06
CA ALA A 15 45.25 12.07 -32.57
C ALA A 15 45.19 10.82 -31.66
N ARG A 16 44.16 9.98 -31.88
CA ARG A 16 43.93 8.69 -31.20
C ARG A 16 44.96 7.62 -31.57
N ARG A 17 45.36 6.79 -30.60
CA ARG A 17 45.73 5.36 -30.75
C ARG A 17 45.80 4.68 -29.37
N PRO A 18 45.75 3.34 -29.30
CA PRO A 18 44.54 2.53 -29.36
C PRO A 18 44.12 2.01 -27.96
N ALA A 19 43.06 1.20 -27.89
CA ALA A 19 42.61 0.60 -26.63
C ALA A 19 43.51 -0.55 -26.16
N SER A 20 43.75 -0.63 -24.85
CA SER A 20 44.11 -1.84 -24.11
C SER A 20 43.31 -1.86 -22.81
N GLU A 21 43.02 -3.05 -22.30
CA GLU A 21 41.89 -3.31 -21.40
C GLU A 21 42.05 -2.70 -20.00
N GLN A 22 40.94 -2.21 -19.43
CA GLN A 22 40.79 -2.05 -17.98
C GLN A 22 39.63 -2.93 -17.50
N PRO A 23 39.75 -3.56 -16.32
CA PRO A 23 38.70 -4.42 -15.78
C PRO A 23 37.45 -3.59 -15.40
N GLU A 24 36.28 -4.08 -15.78
CA GLU A 24 35.01 -3.42 -15.48
C GLU A 24 34.76 -3.32 -13.97
N LYS A 25 34.38 -2.12 -13.50
CA LYS A 25 33.79 -1.95 -12.18
C LYS A 25 32.31 -2.28 -12.28
N SER A 26 31.92 -3.45 -11.77
CA SER A 26 30.54 -3.93 -11.81
C SER A 26 29.57 -2.91 -11.22
N SER A 27 28.59 -2.52 -12.02
CA SER A 27 27.55 -1.57 -11.64
C SER A 27 26.44 -2.28 -10.85
N PHE A 28 25.66 -1.53 -10.08
CA PHE A 28 24.37 -2.01 -9.58
C PHE A 28 23.47 -2.48 -10.74
N LEU A 29 23.61 -1.85 -11.91
CA LEU A 29 22.95 -2.20 -13.17
C LEU A 29 23.57 -3.41 -13.90
N SER A 30 24.62 -4.06 -13.38
CA SER A 30 25.18 -5.29 -13.98
C SER A 30 24.84 -6.55 -13.17
N ASN A 31 23.93 -6.45 -12.18
CA ASN A 31 23.38 -7.60 -11.49
C ASN A 31 22.19 -8.18 -12.30
N PRO A 32 22.24 -9.42 -12.81
CA PRO A 32 21.13 -9.99 -13.57
C PRO A 32 19.84 -10.11 -12.73
N LEU A 33 19.94 -10.29 -11.41
CA LEU A 33 18.76 -10.35 -10.53
C LEU A 33 18.03 -8.99 -10.44
N PHE A 34 18.74 -7.87 -10.59
CA PHE A 34 18.11 -6.55 -10.65
C PHE A 34 17.26 -6.41 -11.91
N TRP A 35 17.79 -6.83 -13.07
CA TRP A 35 17.05 -6.80 -14.33
C TRP A 35 15.92 -7.83 -14.38
N VAL A 36 16.07 -9.02 -13.78
CA VAL A 36 14.96 -9.98 -13.64
C VAL A 36 13.83 -9.40 -12.80
N PHE A 37 14.13 -8.74 -11.68
CA PHE A 37 13.12 -8.07 -10.85
C PHE A 37 12.44 -6.90 -11.58
N PHE A 38 13.20 -6.06 -12.30
CA PHE A 38 12.65 -4.97 -13.10
C PHE A 38 11.82 -5.46 -14.29
N ALA A 39 12.26 -6.54 -14.95
CA ALA A 39 11.52 -7.18 -16.03
C ALA A 39 10.24 -7.85 -15.53
N PHE A 40 10.25 -8.45 -14.33
CA PHE A 40 9.05 -9.02 -13.71
C PHE A 40 8.00 -7.94 -13.39
N LEU A 41 8.40 -6.82 -12.78
CA LEU A 41 7.53 -5.66 -12.57
C LEU A 41 7.03 -5.05 -13.89
N GLY A 42 7.90 -4.97 -14.90
CA GLY A 42 7.53 -4.52 -16.25
C GLY A 42 6.55 -5.46 -16.95
N LEU A 43 6.69 -6.78 -16.79
CA LEU A 43 5.79 -7.79 -17.31
C LEU A 43 4.43 -7.77 -16.61
N ILE A 44 4.38 -7.56 -15.29
CA ILE A 44 3.11 -7.36 -14.56
C ILE A 44 2.41 -6.09 -15.07
N ALA A 45 3.13 -4.97 -15.19
CA ALA A 45 2.57 -3.72 -15.72
C ALA A 45 2.08 -3.88 -17.17
N ALA A 46 2.83 -4.57 -18.03
CA ALA A 46 2.45 -4.86 -19.40
C ALA A 46 1.25 -5.81 -19.49
N TYR A 47 1.18 -6.84 -18.63
CA TYR A 47 0.08 -7.79 -18.55
C TYR A 47 -1.23 -7.13 -18.11
N LEU A 48 -1.19 -6.29 -17.07
CA LEU A 48 -2.34 -5.51 -16.61
C LEU A 48 -2.80 -4.49 -17.67
N LEU A 49 -1.86 -3.87 -18.39
CA LEU A 49 -2.16 -3.00 -19.53
C LEU A 49 -2.75 -3.80 -20.72
N GLN A 50 -2.28 -5.02 -20.96
CA GLN A 50 -2.79 -5.89 -22.02
C GLN A 50 -4.18 -6.45 -21.71
N GLN A 51 -4.47 -6.78 -20.43
CA GLN A 51 -5.82 -7.08 -19.97
C GLN A 51 -6.76 -5.89 -20.20
N ARG A 52 -6.36 -4.68 -19.76
CA ARG A 52 -7.10 -3.42 -20.04
C ARG A 52 -7.40 -3.22 -21.52
N LEU A 53 -6.42 -3.43 -22.40
CA LEU A 53 -6.59 -3.28 -23.84
C LEU A 53 -7.47 -4.38 -24.45
N ALA A 54 -7.43 -5.60 -23.93
CA ALA A 54 -8.33 -6.68 -24.33
C ALA A 54 -9.78 -6.39 -23.93
N GLU A 55 -10.02 -5.94 -22.69
CA GLU A 55 -11.34 -5.48 -22.23
C GLU A 55 -11.90 -4.36 -23.12
N MET A 56 -11.08 -3.35 -23.44
CA MET A 56 -11.49 -2.22 -24.28
C MET A 56 -11.83 -2.62 -25.72
N ASN A 57 -11.20 -3.67 -26.25
CA ASN A 57 -11.47 -4.20 -27.58
C ASN A 57 -12.69 -5.14 -27.63
N GLN A 58 -13.15 -5.68 -26.50
CA GLN A 58 -14.36 -6.51 -26.41
C GLN A 58 -15.65 -5.68 -26.24
N ARG A 59 -15.83 -4.65 -27.08
CA ARG A 59 -17.17 -4.08 -27.29
C ARG A 59 -17.99 -5.04 -28.16
N PRO A 60 -19.11 -5.64 -27.68
CA PRO A 60 -20.01 -6.34 -28.58
C PRO A 60 -20.59 -5.35 -29.59
N ALA A 61 -20.66 -5.77 -30.86
CA ALA A 61 -21.32 -4.98 -31.89
C ALA A 61 -22.81 -4.80 -31.54
N PRO A 62 -23.42 -3.63 -31.84
CA PRO A 62 -24.82 -3.41 -31.55
C PRO A 62 -25.70 -4.41 -32.31
N VAL A 63 -26.60 -5.07 -31.60
CA VAL A 63 -27.58 -5.99 -32.21
C VAL A 63 -28.56 -5.16 -33.02
N ALA A 64 -28.53 -5.31 -34.33
CA ALA A 64 -29.50 -4.68 -35.23
C ALA A 64 -30.81 -5.47 -35.20
N GLU A 65 -31.89 -4.86 -34.69
CA GLU A 65 -33.24 -5.37 -34.87
C GLU A 65 -33.57 -5.50 -36.37
N LYS A 66 -34.20 -6.62 -36.74
CA LYS A 66 -34.66 -6.87 -38.11
C LYS A 66 -36.18 -6.95 -38.17
N THR A 67 -36.79 -5.92 -38.74
CA THR A 67 -38.16 -5.98 -39.24
C THR A 67 -38.25 -6.99 -40.40
N PRO A 68 -39.24 -7.91 -40.44
CA PRO A 68 -39.29 -8.97 -41.45
C PRO A 68 -39.98 -8.55 -42.75
N VAL A 69 -39.40 -8.86 -43.91
CA VAL A 69 -40.07 -8.83 -45.23
C VAL A 69 -39.69 -10.06 -46.06
N VAL A 70 -40.66 -10.50 -46.86
CA VAL A 70 -40.85 -11.77 -47.60
C VAL A 70 -39.82 -12.06 -48.73
N GLU A 71 -39.72 -13.34 -49.09
CA GLU A 71 -39.12 -14.02 -50.27
C GLU A 71 -39.17 -13.26 -51.63
N LYS A 72 -38.38 -13.57 -52.69
CA LYS A 72 -37.90 -14.87 -53.25
C LYS A 72 -36.61 -14.72 -54.14
N PRO A 73 -35.92 -15.81 -54.58
CA PRO A 73 -34.59 -15.83 -55.29
C PRO A 73 -34.72 -16.12 -56.83
N PRO A 74 -33.75 -16.64 -57.67
CA PRO A 74 -32.35 -17.17 -57.46
C PRO A 74 -31.26 -16.98 -58.60
N VAL A 75 -30.13 -17.75 -58.53
CA VAL A 75 -29.05 -18.05 -59.54
C VAL A 75 -28.10 -16.86 -59.96
N VAL A 76 -26.90 -16.91 -60.59
CA VAL A 76 -25.91 -17.85 -61.27
C VAL A 76 -24.46 -17.32 -60.96
N ILE A 77 -23.28 -17.98 -60.90
CA ILE A 77 -22.64 -19.24 -61.40
C ILE A 77 -22.05 -19.14 -62.85
N GLU A 78 -20.77 -19.45 -63.20
CA GLU A 78 -19.53 -19.74 -62.44
C GLU A 78 -18.17 -19.65 -63.24
N THR A 79 -17.06 -19.33 -62.53
CA THR A 79 -15.61 -19.74 -62.66
C THR A 79 -14.83 -19.69 -64.05
N PRO A 80 -13.60 -20.27 -64.26
CA PRO A 80 -12.35 -19.47 -64.11
C PRO A 80 -11.16 -19.65 -65.13
N LYS A 81 -10.18 -18.72 -65.03
CA LYS A 81 -8.68 -18.84 -65.18
C LYS A 81 -7.99 -19.26 -66.49
N VAL A 82 -7.01 -18.44 -66.94
CA VAL A 82 -5.82 -18.83 -67.76
C VAL A 82 -4.56 -18.03 -67.32
N GLU A 83 -3.37 -18.65 -67.36
CA GLU A 83 -1.98 -18.15 -67.20
C GLU A 83 -1.09 -18.81 -68.31
N PRO A 84 0.25 -18.62 -68.51
CA PRO A 84 1.32 -17.97 -67.70
C PRO A 84 2.28 -17.03 -68.53
N PRO A 85 3.65 -17.17 -68.53
CA PRO A 85 4.66 -16.42 -67.75
C PRO A 85 5.63 -15.56 -68.66
N PRO A 86 6.83 -15.06 -68.24
CA PRO A 86 7.49 -15.04 -66.92
C PRO A 86 8.02 -13.67 -66.41
N VAL A 87 8.23 -13.68 -65.08
CA VAL A 87 8.95 -12.76 -64.18
C VAL A 87 10.12 -11.93 -64.74
N VAL A 88 10.15 -10.64 -64.37
CA VAL A 88 11.37 -9.91 -63.97
C VAL A 88 11.14 -9.33 -62.56
N VAL A 89 12.09 -9.52 -61.63
CA VAL A 89 11.95 -9.06 -60.24
C VAL A 89 12.51 -7.65 -60.08
N THR A 90 11.68 -6.74 -59.56
CA THR A 90 12.14 -5.48 -58.95
C THR A 90 11.58 -5.38 -57.52
N PRO A 91 12.37 -4.93 -56.52
CA PRO A 91 11.87 -4.81 -55.16
C PRO A 91 10.91 -3.61 -55.04
N PRO A 92 9.78 -3.73 -54.33
CA PRO A 92 8.84 -2.63 -54.14
C PRO A 92 9.45 -1.53 -53.25
N PRO A 93 9.04 -0.26 -53.43
CA PRO A 93 9.58 0.86 -52.67
C PRO A 93 9.17 0.81 -51.18
N VAL A 94 10.06 1.29 -50.31
CA VAL A 94 9.78 1.40 -48.87
C VAL A 94 8.70 2.45 -48.63
N ILE A 95 7.49 1.99 -48.31
CA ILE A 95 6.41 2.86 -47.83
C ILE A 95 6.80 3.34 -46.42
N ALA A 96 7.05 4.64 -46.28
CA ALA A 96 7.26 5.25 -44.98
C ALA A 96 5.98 5.12 -44.12
N PRO A 97 6.08 4.82 -42.82
CA PRO A 97 4.91 4.74 -41.96
C PRO A 97 4.17 6.09 -41.94
N PRO A 98 2.83 6.08 -41.85
CA PRO A 98 2.05 7.32 -41.82
C PRO A 98 2.48 8.20 -40.64
N LYS A 99 2.53 9.52 -40.85
CA LYS A 99 2.73 10.46 -39.76
C LYS A 99 1.66 10.22 -38.69
N PRO A 100 2.01 10.17 -37.39
CA PRO A 100 1.01 10.15 -36.34
C PRO A 100 0.18 11.43 -36.45
N GLU A 101 -1.14 11.30 -36.53
CA GLU A 101 -2.03 12.45 -36.41
C GLU A 101 -1.81 13.12 -35.05
N PRO A 102 -1.90 14.45 -34.96
CA PRO A 102 -1.77 15.13 -33.68
C PRO A 102 -2.87 14.65 -32.74
N ILE A 103 -2.47 13.93 -31.69
CA ILE A 103 -3.35 13.48 -30.61
C ILE A 103 -4.12 14.70 -30.12
N LYS A 104 -5.43 14.74 -30.37
CA LYS A 104 -6.29 15.79 -29.82
C LYS A 104 -6.09 15.77 -28.30
N PRO A 105 -5.79 16.91 -27.66
CA PRO A 105 -5.64 16.94 -26.21
C PRO A 105 -6.92 16.36 -25.60
N PRO A 106 -6.81 15.55 -24.53
CA PRO A 106 -7.97 14.92 -23.92
C PRO A 106 -8.99 16.01 -23.57
N VAL A 107 -10.24 15.80 -23.96
CA VAL A 107 -11.31 16.76 -23.72
C VAL A 107 -11.38 16.99 -22.21
N VAL A 108 -11.03 18.20 -21.77
CA VAL A 108 -11.16 18.60 -20.37
C VAL A 108 -12.65 18.68 -20.08
N VAL A 109 -13.20 17.57 -19.57
CA VAL A 109 -14.57 17.53 -19.06
C VAL A 109 -14.60 18.40 -17.82
N THR A 110 -15.01 19.66 -17.99
CA THR A 110 -15.43 20.51 -16.89
C THR A 110 -16.71 19.93 -16.31
N GLU A 111 -16.55 19.04 -15.31
CA GLU A 111 -17.66 18.45 -14.55
C GLU A 111 -18.59 19.57 -14.06
N GLU A 112 -19.91 19.43 -14.27
CA GLU A 112 -20.91 20.47 -13.91
C GLU A 112 -21.20 20.53 -12.39
N LEU A 113 -20.14 20.48 -11.59
CA LEU A 113 -20.14 20.62 -10.13
C LEU A 113 -20.97 21.81 -9.59
N PRO A 114 -21.08 22.98 -10.28
CA PRO A 114 -21.91 24.09 -9.80
C PRO A 114 -23.41 23.79 -9.67
N LYS A 115 -23.95 22.75 -10.32
CA LYS A 115 -25.38 22.43 -10.25
C LYS A 115 -25.82 21.93 -8.87
N PHE A 116 -24.95 21.23 -8.15
CA PHE A 116 -25.31 20.54 -6.90
C PHE A 116 -25.43 21.50 -5.70
N ASN A 117 -24.46 22.40 -5.52
CA ASN A 117 -24.42 23.29 -4.34
C ASN A 117 -25.60 24.28 -4.29
N ARG A 118 -26.27 24.58 -5.42
CA ARG A 118 -27.42 25.48 -5.47
C ARG A 118 -28.65 24.97 -4.70
N PHE A 119 -28.75 23.67 -4.45
CA PHE A 119 -29.88 23.05 -3.73
C PHE A 119 -29.56 22.72 -2.26
N TYR A 120 -28.29 22.77 -1.88
CA TYR A 120 -27.83 22.61 -0.50
C TYR A 120 -28.33 23.74 0.40
N LYS A 121 -28.57 23.42 1.68
CA LYS A 121 -28.93 24.37 2.73
C LYS A 121 -28.05 24.15 3.95
N THR A 122 -27.41 25.21 4.43
CA THR A 122 -26.60 25.20 5.66
C THR A 122 -27.44 24.78 6.86
N VAL A 123 -26.96 23.79 7.62
CA VAL A 123 -27.68 23.21 8.76
C VAL A 123 -27.44 24.04 10.02
N SER A 124 -26.25 24.62 10.18
CA SER A 124 -25.95 25.54 11.28
C SER A 124 -26.64 26.89 11.11
N THR A 125 -27.42 27.28 12.11
CA THR A 125 -28.00 28.63 12.23
C THR A 125 -27.00 29.68 12.76
N ARG A 126 -25.78 29.26 13.12
CA ARG A 126 -24.75 30.13 13.70
C ARG A 126 -23.64 30.36 12.67
N LEU A 127 -23.68 31.52 12.02
CA LEU A 127 -22.74 31.92 10.98
C LEU A 127 -21.71 32.93 11.50
N VAL A 128 -20.56 32.97 10.85
CA VAL A 128 -19.47 33.95 11.06
C VAL A 128 -18.93 34.41 9.70
N PRO A 129 -18.31 35.60 9.61
CA PRO A 129 -17.56 35.96 8.40
C PRO A 129 -16.36 35.04 8.20
N ALA A 130 -15.96 34.86 6.94
CA ALA A 130 -14.67 34.30 6.57
C ALA A 130 -13.52 35.08 7.23
N HIS A 131 -12.48 34.39 7.70
CA HIS A 131 -11.29 35.02 8.29
C HIS A 131 -10.05 34.62 7.48
N LEU A 132 -9.56 35.55 6.65
CA LEU A 132 -8.40 35.39 5.79
C LEU A 132 -7.38 36.50 6.08
N GLY A 133 -6.09 36.22 5.92
CA GLY A 133 -5.06 37.25 5.94
C GLY A 133 -5.25 38.27 4.81
N ASP A 134 -4.77 39.51 5.01
CA ASP A 134 -4.79 40.55 3.97
C ASP A 134 -3.87 40.14 2.79
N PRO A 135 -4.41 39.92 1.56
CA PRO A 135 -3.60 39.55 0.41
C PRO A 135 -2.70 40.69 -0.11
N LYS A 136 -2.83 41.91 0.43
CA LYS A 136 -1.94 43.05 0.15
C LYS A 136 -0.79 43.17 1.17
N ALA A 137 -0.82 42.42 2.27
CA ALA A 137 0.24 42.43 3.26
C ALA A 137 1.53 41.80 2.69
N PRO A 138 2.72 42.35 2.96
CA PRO A 138 3.99 41.76 2.51
C PRO A 138 4.17 40.32 3.05
N MET A 139 4.26 39.35 2.14
CA MET A 139 4.56 37.96 2.50
C MET A 139 5.98 37.83 3.05
N LYS A 140 6.15 37.00 4.08
CA LYS A 140 7.48 36.56 4.55
C LYS A 140 8.16 35.75 3.44
N LYS A 141 9.49 35.79 3.34
CA LYS A 141 10.25 35.11 2.28
C LYS A 141 9.97 33.60 2.20
N GLU A 142 9.79 32.97 3.35
CA GLU A 142 9.49 31.53 3.49
C GLU A 142 8.08 31.20 2.97
N ILE A 143 7.12 32.10 3.17
CA ILE A 143 5.75 31.99 2.64
C ILE A 143 5.78 32.14 1.11
N GLN A 144 6.49 33.15 0.60
CA GLN A 144 6.66 33.35 -0.84
C GLN A 144 7.33 32.15 -1.52
N ALA A 145 8.45 31.66 -0.99
CA ALA A 145 9.20 30.54 -1.58
C ALA A 145 8.38 29.23 -1.62
N ALA A 146 7.44 29.05 -0.69
CA ALA A 146 6.49 27.95 -0.74
C ALA A 146 5.35 28.18 -1.75
N HIS A 147 4.81 29.39 -1.85
CA HIS A 147 3.80 29.74 -2.87
C HIS A 147 4.35 29.68 -4.31
N GLU A 148 5.68 29.77 -4.46
CA GLU A 148 6.42 29.51 -5.71
C GLU A 148 6.68 28.01 -5.97
N LEU A 149 6.59 27.14 -4.95
CA LEU A 149 6.69 25.68 -5.07
C LEU A 149 5.36 25.13 -5.58
N ARG A 150 5.18 25.19 -6.91
CA ARG A 150 3.96 24.71 -7.57
C ARG A 150 4.01 23.21 -7.88
N ALA A 151 3.00 22.48 -7.43
CA ALA A 151 2.85 21.04 -7.67
C ALA A 151 1.38 20.62 -7.53
N SER A 152 0.77 20.08 -8.59
CA SER A 152 -0.65 19.71 -8.62
C SER A 152 -0.93 18.53 -9.58
N PRO A 153 -2.13 17.90 -9.53
CA PRO A 153 -2.42 16.72 -10.35
C PRO A 153 -2.39 16.99 -11.87
N HIS A 154 -2.66 18.22 -12.27
CA HIS A 154 -2.70 18.65 -13.68
C HIS A 154 -1.43 19.41 -14.12
N ALA A 155 -0.57 19.78 -13.17
CA ALA A 155 0.73 20.39 -13.40
C ALA A 155 1.71 19.88 -12.32
N PRO A 156 2.25 18.65 -12.47
CA PRO A 156 3.15 18.07 -11.49
C PRO A 156 4.55 18.68 -11.57
N LEU A 157 5.25 18.71 -10.44
CA LEU A 157 6.60 19.29 -10.33
C LEU A 157 7.68 18.24 -10.65
N PRO A 158 8.56 18.45 -11.66
CA PRO A 158 9.67 17.55 -11.92
C PRO A 158 10.76 17.65 -10.83
N VAL A 159 10.99 16.57 -10.11
CA VAL A 159 11.99 16.46 -9.03
C VAL A 159 12.81 15.19 -9.25
N ALA A 160 13.94 15.31 -9.94
CA ALA A 160 14.76 14.16 -10.34
C ALA A 160 15.10 13.24 -9.15
N SER A 161 14.99 11.93 -9.32
CA SER A 161 15.20 10.93 -8.26
C SER A 161 16.62 10.98 -7.68
N GLY A 162 17.62 11.20 -8.54
CA GLY A 162 19.02 11.35 -8.18
C GLY A 162 19.43 12.73 -7.62
N ASP A 163 18.58 13.77 -7.75
CA ASP A 163 18.91 15.12 -7.31
C ASP A 163 18.62 15.31 -5.81
N GLY A 164 19.54 14.79 -4.98
CA GLY A 164 19.50 14.93 -3.53
C GLY A 164 19.59 16.38 -3.06
N ALA A 165 20.25 17.27 -3.81
CA ALA A 165 20.43 18.67 -3.41
C ALA A 165 19.13 19.47 -3.58
N LYS A 166 18.44 19.32 -4.73
CA LYS A 166 17.10 19.89 -4.95
C LYS A 166 16.09 19.30 -3.98
N ARG A 167 16.11 17.99 -3.73
CA ARG A 167 15.21 17.33 -2.77
C ARG A 167 15.39 17.85 -1.34
N ALA A 168 16.63 17.99 -0.86
CA ALA A 168 16.90 18.57 0.45
C ALA A 168 16.47 20.05 0.53
N THR A 169 16.69 20.82 -0.54
CA THR A 169 16.24 22.22 -0.62
C THR A 169 14.71 22.31 -0.56
N LEU A 170 13.99 21.45 -1.29
CA LEU A 170 12.52 21.40 -1.29
C LEU A 170 11.95 20.97 0.05
N ARG A 171 12.52 19.94 0.72
CA ARG A 171 12.13 19.58 2.10
C ARG A 171 12.30 20.78 3.03
N LYS A 172 13.46 21.45 2.97
CA LYS A 172 13.72 22.63 3.78
C LYS A 172 12.69 23.75 3.53
N THR A 173 12.32 24.04 2.29
CA THR A 173 11.27 25.04 1.98
C THR A 173 9.93 24.67 2.63
N VAL A 174 9.56 23.38 2.62
CA VAL A 174 8.33 22.88 3.25
C VAL A 174 8.39 22.99 4.78
N GLU A 175 9.51 22.62 5.39
CA GLU A 175 9.76 22.77 6.84
C GLU A 175 9.71 24.24 7.28
N GLU A 176 10.41 25.13 6.56
CA GLU A 176 10.41 26.57 6.83
C GLU A 176 8.99 27.14 6.66
N TYR A 177 8.25 26.77 5.61
CA TYR A 177 6.86 27.21 5.40
C TYR A 177 5.94 26.91 6.59
N TRP A 178 5.82 25.64 6.97
CA TRP A 178 4.98 25.22 8.09
C TRP A 178 5.41 25.85 9.42
N SER A 179 6.69 26.18 9.60
CA SER A 179 7.20 26.90 10.78
C SER A 179 6.83 28.39 10.86
N LYS A 180 6.42 29.02 9.75
CA LYS A 180 6.14 30.48 9.67
C LYS A 180 4.66 30.85 9.54
N ILE A 181 3.77 29.87 9.45
CA ILE A 181 2.32 30.10 9.35
C ILE A 181 1.82 30.84 10.59
N ASP A 182 1.05 31.88 10.33
CA ASP A 182 0.41 32.76 11.30
C ASP A 182 -1.10 32.70 10.97
N PRO A 183 -1.97 32.12 11.84
CA PRO A 183 -3.37 31.90 11.50
C PRO A 183 -4.13 33.17 11.10
N ASP A 184 -3.75 34.33 11.64
CA ASP A 184 -4.36 35.64 11.37
C ASP A 184 -3.88 36.28 10.06
N ARG A 185 -2.83 35.70 9.45
CA ARG A 185 -2.20 36.19 8.22
C ARG A 185 -2.05 35.10 7.16
N CYS A 186 -2.77 33.99 7.33
CA CYS A 186 -2.71 32.88 6.40
C CYS A 186 -3.42 33.28 5.09
N LEU A 187 -2.80 32.91 3.98
CA LEU A 187 -3.32 33.07 2.63
C LEU A 187 -3.51 31.67 2.02
N PRO A 188 -4.41 31.50 1.04
CA PRO A 188 -4.53 30.24 0.33
C PRO A 188 -3.24 29.96 -0.45
N HIS A 189 -2.79 28.71 -0.45
CA HIS A 189 -1.71 28.30 -1.35
C HIS A 189 -2.24 28.31 -2.80
N PRO A 190 -1.48 28.80 -3.79
CA PRO A 190 -1.96 28.91 -5.18
C PRO A 190 -2.38 27.60 -5.87
N ASP A 191 -2.01 26.43 -5.32
CA ASP A 191 -2.47 25.11 -5.79
C ASP A 191 -3.68 24.53 -5.00
N ALA A 192 -4.15 25.17 -3.94
CA ALA A 192 -5.20 24.62 -3.07
C ALA A 192 -6.50 24.27 -3.82
N GLU A 193 -6.85 25.06 -4.84
CA GLU A 193 -8.00 24.79 -5.74
C GLU A 193 -7.79 23.56 -6.64
N ALA A 194 -6.54 23.24 -7.01
CA ALA A 194 -6.20 22.05 -7.78
C ALA A 194 -6.06 20.79 -6.90
N PHE A 195 -5.51 20.93 -5.69
CA PHE A 195 -5.52 19.90 -4.66
C PHE A 195 -5.30 20.52 -3.26
N PRO A 196 -6.10 20.19 -2.22
CA PRO A 196 -7.20 19.21 -2.18
C PRO A 196 -8.43 19.52 -3.02
N GLY A 197 -8.65 20.77 -3.44
CA GLY A 197 -9.78 21.17 -4.28
C GLY A 197 -10.44 22.47 -3.83
N LYS A 198 -11.23 23.08 -4.73
CA LYS A 198 -12.04 24.26 -4.42
C LYS A 198 -13.20 23.94 -3.47
N VAL A 199 -13.43 24.79 -2.47
CA VAL A 199 -14.76 24.90 -1.83
C VAL A 199 -15.73 25.51 -2.85
N LEU A 200 -16.92 24.92 -3.02
CA LEU A 200 -17.95 25.49 -3.89
C LEU A 200 -18.64 26.67 -3.20
N GLU A 201 -18.79 27.79 -3.90
CA GLU A 201 -19.60 28.91 -3.41
C GLU A 201 -21.08 28.75 -3.84
N PRO A 202 -22.06 29.31 -3.10
CA PRO A 202 -21.90 29.91 -1.78
C PRO A 202 -21.53 28.86 -0.72
N ALA A 203 -20.62 29.23 0.20
CA ALA A 203 -20.26 28.45 1.36
C ALA A 203 -20.36 29.30 2.63
N ASP A 204 -21.35 29.00 3.48
CA ASP A 204 -21.42 29.62 4.80
C ASP A 204 -20.28 29.13 5.70
N ARG A 205 -19.67 30.05 6.45
CA ARG A 205 -18.69 29.73 7.50
C ARG A 205 -19.45 29.65 8.84
N VAL A 206 -19.43 28.47 9.47
CA VAL A 206 -20.35 28.09 10.55
C VAL A 206 -19.67 27.94 11.92
N ILE A 207 -20.48 27.90 12.98
CA ILE A 207 -20.07 27.50 14.32
C ILE A 207 -20.66 26.12 14.69
N THR A 208 -19.93 25.06 14.40
CA THR A 208 -20.32 23.66 14.69
C THR A 208 -19.88 23.25 16.09
N THR A 209 -20.72 22.48 16.80
CA THR A 209 -20.27 21.72 17.99
C THR A 209 -20.14 20.25 17.63
N VAL A 210 -19.01 19.65 17.97
CA VAL A 210 -18.80 18.19 17.94
C VAL A 210 -18.70 17.63 19.36
N ASN A 211 -19.18 16.40 19.57
CA ASN A 211 -19.06 15.67 20.83
C ASN A 211 -18.23 14.40 20.57
N ILE A 212 -17.05 14.33 21.17
CA ILE A 212 -16.00 13.36 20.85
C ILE A 212 -15.94 12.27 21.95
N PRO A 213 -16.15 10.99 21.63
CA PRO A 213 -16.13 9.92 22.62
C PRO A 213 -14.71 9.59 23.11
N VAL A 214 -14.51 9.65 24.43
CA VAL A 214 -13.18 9.55 25.05
C VAL A 214 -12.59 8.13 25.05
N ASN A 215 -13.47 7.12 24.90
CA ASN A 215 -13.11 5.71 24.86
C ASN A 215 -12.65 5.23 23.46
N ARG A 216 -12.79 6.07 22.42
CA ARG A 216 -12.32 5.79 21.06
C ARG A 216 -11.14 6.68 20.71
N SER A 217 -10.02 6.06 20.39
CA SER A 217 -8.76 6.73 20.07
C SER A 217 -8.65 7.09 18.59
N ARG A 218 -7.60 7.84 18.23
CA ARG A 218 -7.29 8.35 16.88
C ARG A 218 -8.32 9.38 16.39
N TRP A 219 -8.51 9.51 15.07
CA TRP A 219 -9.17 10.65 14.44
C TRP A 219 -10.70 10.53 14.42
N HIS A 220 -11.36 11.51 15.03
CA HIS A 220 -12.80 11.70 14.96
C HIS A 220 -13.16 12.71 13.87
N SER A 221 -14.04 12.27 12.96
CA SER A 221 -14.63 13.08 11.89
C SER A 221 -15.56 14.14 12.45
N THR A 222 -15.48 15.36 11.93
CA THR A 222 -16.28 16.50 12.43
C THR A 222 -17.46 16.89 11.54
N GLY A 223 -17.52 16.38 10.30
CA GLY A 223 -18.46 16.87 9.28
C GLY A 223 -18.14 18.29 8.77
N THR A 224 -16.93 18.81 9.04
CA THR A 224 -16.52 20.18 8.67
C THR A 224 -15.17 20.22 7.96
N TYR A 225 -14.96 21.27 7.17
CA TYR A 225 -13.81 21.50 6.31
C TYR A 225 -13.27 22.93 6.53
N ALA A 226 -11.95 23.09 6.66
CA ALA A 226 -11.32 24.40 6.70
C ALA A 226 -11.11 24.91 5.28
N ALA A 227 -11.68 26.07 4.93
CA ALA A 227 -11.45 26.68 3.63
C ALA A 227 -9.97 27.10 3.45
N PRO A 228 -9.40 27.06 2.23
CA PRO A 228 -7.98 27.32 2.01
C PRO A 228 -7.52 28.68 2.53
N GLY A 229 -6.55 28.66 3.45
CA GLY A 229 -6.01 29.85 4.09
C GLY A 229 -6.87 30.45 5.20
N GLU A 230 -8.11 30.00 5.41
CA GLU A 230 -9.00 30.58 6.43
C GLU A 230 -8.66 30.08 7.85
N ARG A 231 -8.86 30.95 8.83
CA ARG A 231 -8.59 30.69 10.25
C ARG A 231 -9.76 29.98 10.92
N ILE A 232 -9.48 28.80 11.46
CA ILE A 232 -10.39 28.06 12.33
C ILE A 232 -10.06 28.32 13.79
N THR A 233 -11.05 28.72 14.59
CA THR A 233 -10.93 28.84 16.05
C THR A 233 -11.60 27.64 16.71
N PHE A 234 -10.82 26.84 17.44
CA PHE A 234 -11.30 25.75 18.29
C PHE A 234 -11.51 26.27 19.72
N ARG A 235 -12.63 25.89 20.34
CA ARG A 235 -12.96 26.21 21.73
C ARG A 235 -13.26 24.93 22.51
N ILE A 236 -12.61 24.79 23.67
CA ILE A 236 -12.75 23.62 24.55
C ILE A 236 -13.01 24.03 26.01
N PRO A 237 -13.68 23.16 26.81
CA PRO A 237 -13.75 23.35 28.26
C PRO A 237 -12.35 23.34 28.89
N ALA A 238 -12.12 24.19 29.90
CA ALA A 238 -10.81 24.28 30.56
C ALA A 238 -10.39 22.99 31.29
N SER A 239 -11.36 22.18 31.72
CA SER A 239 -11.17 20.86 32.33
C SER A 239 -10.63 19.80 31.36
N ASP A 240 -10.60 20.10 30.07
CA ASP A 240 -10.38 19.13 28.99
C ASP A 240 -9.05 19.41 28.24
N ALA A 241 -8.38 20.52 28.56
CA ALA A 241 -7.12 20.94 27.95
C ALA A 241 -5.95 19.97 28.20
N ASP A 242 -5.91 19.32 29.36
CA ASP A 242 -4.88 18.36 29.73
C ASP A 242 -5.13 16.95 29.16
N MET A 243 -6.22 16.73 28.41
CA MET A 243 -6.55 15.43 27.81
C MET A 243 -5.67 15.06 26.61
N GLY A 244 -4.73 15.92 26.20
CA GLY A 244 -3.81 15.64 25.09
C GLY A 244 -4.47 15.60 23.71
N LEU A 245 -5.61 16.28 23.57
CA LEU A 245 -6.37 16.39 22.32
C LEU A 245 -5.59 17.19 21.27
N VAL A 246 -5.74 16.81 20.00
CA VAL A 246 -5.12 17.50 18.86
C VAL A 246 -6.18 17.83 17.82
N ALA A 247 -6.21 19.06 17.32
CA ALA A 247 -6.96 19.40 16.12
C ALA A 247 -6.08 19.21 14.88
N ARG A 248 -6.67 18.71 13.80
CA ARG A 248 -6.02 18.45 12.51
C ARG A 248 -6.84 19.08 11.39
N ILE A 249 -6.15 19.65 10.39
CA ILE A 249 -6.75 20.03 9.11
C ILE A 249 -6.02 19.26 8.00
N GLY A 250 -6.77 18.43 7.27
CA GLY A 250 -6.28 17.57 6.20
C GLY A 250 -6.23 16.09 6.59
N CYS A 251 -6.68 15.22 5.68
CA CYS A 251 -6.60 13.75 5.79
C CYS A 251 -5.29 13.18 5.24
N HIS A 252 -4.67 13.89 4.29
CA HIS A 252 -3.46 13.50 3.56
C HIS A 252 -2.20 13.65 4.44
N ASN A 253 -1.97 12.72 5.37
CA ASN A 253 -0.86 12.80 6.34
C ASN A 253 0.50 12.32 5.81
N ASP A 254 0.68 12.20 4.49
CA ASP A 254 1.92 11.72 3.87
C ASP A 254 2.87 12.87 3.48
N ASP A 255 4.10 12.81 3.99
CA ASP A 255 5.24 13.60 3.52
C ASP A 255 6.00 12.87 2.41
N ILE A 256 5.78 13.32 1.17
CA ILE A 256 6.45 12.77 -0.03
C ILE A 256 7.90 13.29 -0.21
N THR A 257 8.39 14.16 0.68
CA THR A 257 9.82 14.50 0.76
C THR A 257 10.61 13.55 1.66
N SER A 258 9.94 12.81 2.55
CA SER A 258 10.57 12.00 3.61
C SER A 258 11.52 10.94 3.09
N ASP A 259 12.48 10.52 3.92
CA ASP A 259 13.51 9.53 3.51
C ASP A 259 12.97 8.11 3.31
N PHE A 260 11.71 7.86 3.71
CA PHE A 260 10.97 6.62 3.44
C PHE A 260 10.16 6.67 2.14
N ALA A 261 9.87 7.86 1.60
CA ALA A 261 9.09 8.00 0.37
C ALA A 261 9.88 7.56 -0.86
N ILE A 262 9.20 6.90 -1.81
CA ILE A 262 9.78 6.53 -3.10
C ILE A 262 10.14 7.81 -3.87
N LYS A 263 11.38 7.89 -4.36
CA LYS A 263 11.92 9.03 -5.10
C LYS A 263 11.37 9.10 -6.53
N ARG A 264 10.05 9.31 -6.67
CA ARG A 264 9.37 9.55 -7.96
C ARG A 264 9.93 10.80 -8.64
N GLU A 265 10.05 10.75 -9.96
CA GLU A 265 10.60 11.85 -10.80
C GLU A 265 9.70 13.09 -10.86
N ASN A 266 8.43 12.95 -10.48
CA ASN A 266 7.41 14.01 -10.45
C ASN A 266 6.66 13.98 -9.11
N TRP A 267 6.16 15.14 -8.67
CA TRP A 267 5.25 15.28 -7.53
C TRP A 267 3.91 15.88 -7.97
N HIS A 268 2.81 15.15 -7.73
CA HIS A 268 1.45 15.53 -8.16
C HIS A 268 0.68 16.37 -7.11
N ARG A 269 1.31 16.77 -6.01
CA ARG A 269 0.81 17.78 -5.05
C ARG A 269 1.96 18.43 -4.29
N PHE A 270 1.66 19.52 -3.58
CA PHE A 270 2.59 20.08 -2.60
C PHE A 270 2.93 19.03 -1.51
N PRO A 271 4.18 18.99 -0.98
CA PRO A 271 4.67 17.75 -0.38
C PRO A 271 4.08 17.37 0.98
N VAL A 272 3.70 18.36 1.79
CA VAL A 272 2.95 18.20 3.04
C VAL A 272 1.85 19.25 3.03
N ILE A 273 0.59 18.82 3.08
CA ILE A 273 -0.61 19.69 3.01
C ILE A 273 -1.49 19.60 4.27
N THR A 274 -1.06 18.84 5.28
CA THR A 274 -1.83 18.55 6.49
C THR A 274 -1.08 19.07 7.71
N ASN A 275 -1.76 19.80 8.59
CA ASN A 275 -1.18 20.33 9.83
C ASN A 275 -2.05 20.04 11.07
N THR A 276 -1.46 20.24 12.24
CA THR A 276 -2.08 19.93 13.53
C THR A 276 -1.73 20.97 14.60
N VAL A 277 -2.55 21.07 15.64
CA VAL A 277 -2.29 21.88 16.85
C VAL A 277 -2.84 21.19 18.10
N ALA A 278 -2.11 21.27 19.21
CA ALA A 278 -2.58 20.75 20.49
C ALA A 278 -3.71 21.62 21.05
N LEU A 279 -4.82 20.99 21.45
CA LEU A 279 -5.96 21.65 22.09
C LEU A 279 -5.71 21.76 23.61
N ASN A 280 -4.70 22.54 23.99
CA ASN A 280 -4.21 22.68 25.37
C ASN A 280 -4.59 24.02 26.06
N LYS A 281 -5.53 24.77 25.49
CA LYS A 281 -6.07 26.03 26.04
C LYS A 281 -7.56 26.15 25.68
N ARG A 282 -8.32 26.95 26.43
CA ARG A 282 -9.76 27.23 26.18
C ARG A 282 -10.07 27.65 24.73
N VAL A 283 -9.13 28.37 24.10
CA VAL A 283 -9.22 28.85 22.71
C VAL A 283 -7.87 28.56 22.04
N ILE A 284 -7.92 27.95 20.86
CA ILE A 284 -6.77 27.60 20.02
C ILE A 284 -7.14 27.91 18.57
N GLU A 285 -6.20 28.45 17.79
CA GLU A 285 -6.43 28.88 16.40
C GLU A 285 -5.46 28.21 15.45
N LEU A 286 -5.97 27.81 14.28
CA LEU A 286 -5.20 27.13 13.24
C LEU A 286 -5.74 27.55 11.87
N ALA A 287 -4.84 27.80 10.93
CA ALA A 287 -5.16 27.92 9.51
C ALA A 287 -4.37 26.87 8.73
N ASN A 288 -4.85 26.50 7.54
CA ASN A 288 -4.12 25.65 6.61
C ASN A 288 -4.21 26.28 5.20
N PRO A 289 -3.09 26.64 4.55
CA PRO A 289 -3.07 27.24 3.21
C PRO A 289 -3.78 26.41 2.14
N PHE A 290 -3.83 25.08 2.30
CA PHE A 290 -4.50 24.14 1.39
C PHE A 290 -5.95 23.86 1.78
N GLY A 291 -6.34 24.20 3.02
CA GLY A 291 -7.59 23.74 3.61
C GLY A 291 -7.59 22.22 3.86
N GLY A 292 -8.75 21.68 4.21
CA GLY A 292 -8.94 20.24 4.36
C GLY A 292 -10.04 19.85 5.35
N PRO A 293 -10.48 18.57 5.39
CA PRO A 293 -11.39 18.09 6.41
C PRO A 293 -10.78 18.27 7.81
N ILE A 294 -11.61 18.66 8.76
CA ILE A 294 -11.19 18.93 10.14
C ILE A 294 -11.41 17.67 10.99
N TYR A 295 -10.41 17.30 11.78
CA TYR A 295 -10.47 16.17 12.71
C TYR A 295 -10.09 16.58 14.13
N ILE A 296 -10.62 15.85 15.11
CA ILE A 296 -10.13 15.85 16.49
C ILE A 296 -9.48 14.50 16.76
N GLU A 297 -8.21 14.49 17.16
CA GLU A 297 -7.50 13.28 17.54
C GLU A 297 -7.61 13.05 19.05
N MET A 298 -8.13 11.89 19.44
CA MET A 298 -8.17 11.42 20.82
C MET A 298 -6.94 10.53 21.09
N PRO A 299 -6.04 10.85 22.03
CA PRO A 299 -4.84 10.05 22.28
C PRO A 299 -5.20 8.65 22.79
N GLY A 300 -4.49 7.63 22.30
CA GLY A 300 -4.72 6.22 22.66
C GLY A 300 -4.16 5.83 24.02
N ASN A 301 -4.62 6.47 25.10
CA ASN A 301 -4.21 6.17 26.47
C ASN A 301 -5.38 5.62 27.30
N ASP A 302 -5.07 4.70 28.23
CA ASP A 302 -6.08 3.99 29.04
C ASP A 302 -6.58 4.80 30.25
N LYS A 303 -6.29 6.12 30.31
CA LYS A 303 -6.72 7.03 31.39
C LYS A 303 -7.92 7.91 31.00
N ASN A 304 -8.19 8.11 29.71
CA ASN A 304 -9.23 9.02 29.22
C ASN A 304 -10.65 8.72 29.76
N GLY A 305 -10.99 7.46 29.97
CA GLY A 305 -12.35 7.01 30.33
C GLY A 305 -12.74 7.12 31.82
N LYS A 306 -12.05 7.91 32.64
CA LYS A 306 -12.22 7.88 34.12
C LYS A 306 -13.17 8.92 34.72
N SER A 307 -13.85 9.76 33.93
CA SER A 307 -14.75 10.80 34.47
C SER A 307 -15.93 11.25 33.60
N ARG A 308 -15.98 10.91 32.31
CA ARG A 308 -17.09 11.22 31.39
C ARG A 308 -16.97 10.41 30.10
N ASP A 309 -18.04 10.31 29.31
CA ASP A 309 -18.02 9.61 28.02
C ASP A 309 -17.62 10.50 26.82
N LEU A 310 -17.91 11.80 26.89
CA LEU A 310 -17.79 12.74 25.76
C LEU A 310 -17.02 14.01 26.14
N VAL A 311 -16.22 14.53 25.20
CA VAL A 311 -15.68 15.90 25.22
C VAL A 311 -16.42 16.75 24.20
N ARG A 312 -16.90 17.93 24.61
CA ARG A 312 -17.55 18.90 23.73
C ARG A 312 -16.53 19.88 23.16
N ILE A 313 -16.48 20.04 21.84
CA ILE A 313 -15.59 21.01 21.16
C ILE A 313 -16.43 21.86 20.22
N GLU A 314 -16.22 23.17 20.25
CA GLU A 314 -16.81 24.10 19.29
C GLU A 314 -15.77 24.53 18.25
N ILE A 315 -16.13 24.44 16.97
CA ILE A 315 -15.32 24.74 15.80
C ILE A 315 -15.95 25.95 15.11
N VAL A 316 -15.21 27.06 15.02
CA VAL A 316 -15.67 28.34 14.49
C VAL A 316 -14.98 28.63 13.16
N GLY A 317 -15.74 29.05 12.14
CA GLY A 317 -15.20 29.50 10.85
C GLY A 317 -15.04 28.38 9.81
N ALA A 318 -15.44 27.15 10.14
CA ALA A 318 -15.37 26.02 9.21
C ALA A 318 -16.56 26.03 8.23
N VAL A 319 -16.42 25.31 7.13
CA VAL A 319 -17.48 25.06 6.14
C VAL A 319 -18.04 23.66 6.36
N GLU A 320 -19.35 23.44 6.19
CA GLU A 320 -19.95 22.10 6.28
C GLU A 320 -19.51 21.19 5.12
N ALA A 321 -19.25 19.91 5.42
CA ALA A 321 -18.71 18.94 4.48
C ALA A 321 -19.65 17.73 4.29
N PRO A 322 -19.73 17.13 3.08
CA PRO A 322 -20.55 15.94 2.88
C PRO A 322 -20.15 14.80 3.80
N ASN A 323 -21.06 14.36 4.65
CA ASN A 323 -20.81 13.31 5.63
C ASN A 323 -22.03 12.40 5.80
N PHE A 324 -21.76 11.10 5.89
CA PHE A 324 -22.72 10.05 6.18
C PHE A 324 -22.20 9.22 7.34
N THR A 325 -22.98 9.08 8.42
CA THR A 325 -22.70 8.13 9.49
C THR A 325 -23.76 7.05 9.55
N LEU A 326 -23.35 5.80 9.31
CA LEU A 326 -24.23 4.64 9.33
C LEU A 326 -25.02 4.56 10.65
N GLY A 327 -26.33 4.41 10.55
CA GLY A 327 -27.24 4.32 11.71
C GLY A 327 -27.47 5.64 12.45
N LYS A 328 -26.94 6.78 11.97
CA LYS A 328 -27.18 8.11 12.57
C LYS A 328 -27.72 9.12 11.56
N THR A 329 -27.09 9.25 10.39
CA THR A 329 -27.58 10.12 9.32
C THR A 329 -28.87 9.55 8.75
N THR A 330 -29.94 10.34 8.74
CA THR A 330 -31.23 9.99 8.13
C THR A 330 -31.22 10.25 6.62
N ARG A 331 -32.23 9.73 5.89
CA ARG A 331 -32.41 10.03 4.47
C ARG A 331 -32.51 11.54 4.21
N ALA A 332 -33.33 12.27 4.97
CA ALA A 332 -33.56 13.69 4.75
C ALA A 332 -32.29 14.53 4.97
N GLU A 333 -31.48 14.18 5.97
CA GLU A 333 -30.16 14.80 6.17
C GLU A 333 -29.20 14.46 5.05
N TRP A 334 -29.17 13.20 4.58
CA TRP A 334 -28.27 12.78 3.51
C TRP A 334 -28.53 13.47 2.17
N GLU A 335 -29.80 13.62 1.77
CA GLU A 335 -30.15 14.31 0.52
C GLU A 335 -29.68 15.78 0.51
N ASN A 336 -29.48 16.39 1.69
CA ASN A 336 -28.86 17.70 1.82
C ASN A 336 -27.33 17.62 1.96
N SER A 337 -26.81 16.81 2.90
CA SER A 337 -25.38 16.80 3.23
C SER A 337 -24.51 16.30 2.08
N ARG A 338 -24.99 15.37 1.23
CA ARG A 338 -24.26 14.94 0.01
C ARG A 338 -23.95 16.08 -0.96
N LEU A 339 -24.72 17.17 -0.88
CA LEU A 339 -24.59 18.35 -1.76
C LEU A 339 -23.66 19.44 -1.20
N ALA A 340 -23.24 19.33 0.07
CA ALA A 340 -22.50 20.36 0.80
C ALA A 340 -21.21 20.85 0.07
N PRO A 341 -20.81 22.11 0.28
CA PRO A 341 -19.85 22.81 -0.58
C PRO A 341 -18.40 22.30 -0.52
N ALA A 342 -18.00 21.59 0.54
CA ALA A 342 -16.62 21.11 0.68
C ALA A 342 -16.18 20.16 -0.46
N PRO A 343 -14.91 20.22 -0.89
CA PRO A 343 -14.37 19.35 -1.95
C PRO A 343 -14.14 17.89 -1.52
N TRP A 344 -14.17 17.60 -0.22
CA TRP A 344 -13.97 16.26 0.35
C TRP A 344 -15.14 15.82 1.22
N ALA A 345 -15.44 14.52 1.15
CA ALA A 345 -16.53 13.86 1.82
C ALA A 345 -16.03 12.72 2.73
N GLU A 346 -16.81 12.37 3.75
CA GLU A 346 -16.52 11.23 4.64
C GLU A 346 -17.72 10.28 4.81
N MET A 347 -17.50 9.01 4.50
CA MET A 347 -18.45 7.92 4.74
C MET A 347 -18.01 7.12 5.97
N ILE A 348 -18.82 7.10 7.02
CA ILE A 348 -18.43 6.73 8.39
C ILE A 348 -19.28 5.54 8.90
N CYS A 349 -18.62 4.52 9.44
CA CYS A 349 -19.20 3.58 10.38
C CYS A 349 -18.26 3.38 11.59
N ASP A 350 -18.67 2.54 12.55
CA ASP A 350 -17.89 2.29 13.76
C ASP A 350 -16.55 1.56 13.52
N LYS A 351 -16.38 0.93 12.35
CA LYS A 351 -15.18 0.15 11.99
C LYS A 351 -14.37 0.70 10.83
N MET A 352 -14.91 1.59 10.01
CA MET A 352 -14.23 2.18 8.84
C MET A 352 -14.69 3.63 8.61
N VAL A 353 -13.78 4.51 8.21
CA VAL A 353 -14.11 5.79 7.57
C VAL A 353 -13.40 5.92 6.23
N VAL A 354 -14.16 6.23 5.18
CA VAL A 354 -13.66 6.43 3.82
C VAL A 354 -13.71 7.91 3.48
N SER A 355 -12.56 8.54 3.23
CA SER A 355 -12.45 9.95 2.84
C SER A 355 -12.07 10.07 1.35
N VAL A 356 -12.93 10.70 0.55
CA VAL A 356 -12.80 10.82 -0.92
C VAL A 356 -13.22 12.21 -1.41
N PRO A 357 -12.83 12.62 -2.64
CA PRO A 357 -13.39 13.81 -3.27
C PRO A 357 -14.92 13.75 -3.36
N SER A 358 -15.60 14.82 -2.95
CA SER A 358 -17.07 14.88 -2.82
C SER A 358 -17.81 14.52 -4.10
N LYS A 359 -17.20 14.67 -5.28
CA LYS A 359 -17.81 14.31 -6.56
C LYS A 359 -18.16 12.82 -6.69
N HIS A 360 -17.47 11.92 -5.98
CA HIS A 360 -17.82 10.49 -5.95
C HIS A 360 -18.99 10.18 -5.01
N ILE A 361 -19.44 11.16 -4.24
CA ILE A 361 -20.44 11.04 -3.17
C ILE A 361 -21.70 11.89 -3.46
N ARG A 362 -21.58 13.00 -4.19
CA ARG A 362 -22.69 13.92 -4.49
C ARG A 362 -23.91 13.25 -5.13
N GLU A 363 -23.73 12.17 -5.88
CA GLU A 363 -24.80 11.42 -6.55
C GLU A 363 -25.23 10.13 -5.82
N LEU A 364 -24.48 9.69 -4.81
CA LEU A 364 -24.71 8.43 -4.09
C LEU A 364 -26.02 8.47 -3.30
N SER A 365 -26.96 7.56 -3.58
CA SER A 365 -28.25 7.55 -2.89
C SER A 365 -28.12 7.11 -1.43
N TYR A 366 -29.09 7.48 -0.59
CA TYR A 366 -29.13 7.02 0.81
C TYR A 366 -29.09 5.49 0.97
N ALA A 367 -29.66 4.75 0.02
CA ALA A 367 -29.66 3.29 0.04
C ALA A 367 -28.26 2.72 -0.22
N GLU A 368 -27.57 3.24 -1.24
CA GLU A 368 -26.20 2.84 -1.58
C GLU A 368 -25.20 3.29 -0.49
N ALA A 369 -25.35 4.49 0.07
CA ALA A 369 -24.55 4.97 1.19
C ALA A 369 -24.68 4.06 2.44
N THR A 370 -25.92 3.63 2.73
CA THR A 370 -26.19 2.68 3.82
C THR A 370 -25.54 1.33 3.57
N GLU A 371 -25.72 0.76 2.37
CA GLU A 371 -25.21 -0.58 2.06
C GLU A 371 -23.69 -0.59 1.87
N LEU A 372 -23.10 0.49 1.36
CA LEU A 372 -21.65 0.71 1.30
C LEU A 372 -21.02 0.61 2.68
N MET A 373 -21.55 1.34 3.67
CA MET A 373 -20.95 1.36 5.00
C MET A 373 -21.26 0.11 5.82
N LYS A 374 -22.33 -0.63 5.54
CA LYS A 374 -22.48 -2.02 6.01
C LYS A 374 -21.40 -2.92 5.41
N THR A 375 -21.23 -2.90 4.08
CA THR A 375 -20.20 -3.67 3.37
C THR A 375 -18.81 -3.43 3.96
N TRP A 376 -18.47 -2.19 4.28
CA TRP A 376 -17.21 -1.86 4.97
C TRP A 376 -17.15 -2.32 6.43
N THR A 377 -18.28 -2.29 7.15
CA THR A 377 -18.37 -2.85 8.52
C THR A 377 -18.09 -4.35 8.50
N GLU A 378 -18.79 -5.09 7.62
CA GLU A 378 -18.62 -6.53 7.40
C GLU A 378 -17.22 -6.89 6.92
N THR A 379 -16.61 -6.05 6.06
CA THR A 379 -15.22 -6.26 5.58
C THR A 379 -14.22 -6.19 6.74
N VAL A 380 -14.34 -5.18 7.62
CA VAL A 380 -13.46 -5.08 8.80
C VAL A 380 -13.81 -6.15 9.84
N GLU A 381 -15.06 -6.57 9.95
CA GLU A 381 -15.47 -7.72 10.79
C GLU A 381 -14.91 -9.05 10.30
N ALA A 382 -14.84 -9.27 8.98
CA ALA A 382 -14.18 -10.43 8.41
C ALA A 382 -12.68 -10.45 8.76
N CYS A 383 -12.01 -9.30 8.68
CA CYS A 383 -10.60 -9.18 9.07
C CYS A 383 -10.38 -9.33 10.58
N ASP A 384 -11.17 -8.66 11.42
CA ASP A 384 -11.15 -8.78 12.89
C ASP A 384 -11.35 -10.24 13.31
N TRP A 385 -12.37 -10.90 12.75
CA TRP A 385 -12.68 -12.29 13.02
C TRP A 385 -11.49 -13.19 12.69
N LEU A 386 -10.93 -13.10 11.48
CA LEU A 386 -9.80 -13.95 11.06
C LEU A 386 -8.55 -13.68 11.91
N ALA A 387 -8.31 -12.43 12.29
CA ALA A 387 -7.22 -12.04 13.20
C ALA A 387 -7.43 -12.48 14.66
N ALA A 388 -8.61 -13.04 15.00
CA ALA A 388 -9.09 -13.33 16.35
C ALA A 388 -9.18 -12.09 17.27
N TRP A 389 -9.39 -10.91 16.69
CA TRP A 389 -9.55 -9.65 17.42
C TRP A 389 -10.99 -9.48 17.92
N LYS A 390 -11.14 -9.15 19.20
CA LYS A 390 -12.44 -8.96 19.87
C LYS A 390 -12.87 -7.49 19.89
N ASP A 391 -11.95 -6.60 20.27
CA ASP A 391 -12.23 -5.19 20.55
C ASP A 391 -11.36 -4.25 19.71
N ARG A 392 -11.99 -3.28 19.04
CA ARG A 392 -11.31 -2.21 18.30
C ARG A 392 -11.33 -0.89 19.07
N ARG A 393 -10.14 -0.31 19.30
CA ARG A 393 -9.98 1.02 19.93
C ARG A 393 -10.21 2.21 18.96
N SER A 394 -10.41 1.94 17.68
CA SER A 394 -10.71 2.90 16.62
C SER A 394 -11.20 2.19 15.35
N ALA A 395 -12.01 2.88 14.54
CA ALA A 395 -12.22 2.52 13.14
C ALA A 395 -10.89 2.52 12.36
N GLU A 396 -10.82 1.76 11.27
CA GLU A 396 -9.83 1.95 10.20
C GLU A 396 -10.16 3.19 9.36
N ARG A 397 -9.23 3.62 8.51
CA ARG A 397 -9.44 4.74 7.57
C ARG A 397 -8.87 4.44 6.19
N ILE A 398 -9.60 4.80 5.14
CA ILE A 398 -9.12 4.85 3.75
C ILE A 398 -9.13 6.31 3.30
N VAL A 399 -8.02 6.79 2.75
CA VAL A 399 -7.88 8.14 2.19
C VAL A 399 -7.25 8.03 0.80
N SER A 400 -7.97 8.52 -0.22
CA SER A 400 -7.37 8.72 -1.54
C SER A 400 -6.48 9.98 -1.55
N ASP A 401 -5.41 10.00 -2.33
CA ASP A 401 -4.44 11.11 -2.42
C ASP A 401 -3.99 11.32 -3.88
N ALA A 402 -3.58 12.53 -4.23
CA ALA A 402 -2.92 12.84 -5.49
C ALA A 402 -1.48 12.29 -5.56
N GLU A 403 -0.79 12.20 -4.41
CA GLU A 403 0.52 11.56 -4.31
C GLU A 403 0.68 10.85 -2.97
N ILE A 404 1.03 9.56 -3.00
CA ILE A 404 1.33 8.75 -1.82
C ILE A 404 2.83 8.48 -1.71
N SER A 405 3.35 8.32 -0.50
CA SER A 405 4.77 8.12 -0.23
C SER A 405 5.32 6.85 -0.89
N ILE A 406 4.61 5.73 -0.80
CA ILE A 406 5.07 4.39 -1.22
C ILE A 406 3.98 3.69 -2.06
N GLY A 407 4.38 2.86 -3.02
CA GLY A 407 3.49 1.95 -3.75
C GLY A 407 2.48 2.61 -4.71
N TRP A 408 1.44 1.83 -5.03
CA TRP A 408 0.18 2.29 -5.67
C TRP A 408 -0.94 2.46 -4.63
N MET A 409 -0.88 1.63 -3.59
CA MET A 409 -1.59 1.76 -2.33
C MET A 409 -0.57 1.46 -1.22
N HIS A 410 -0.88 1.84 0.02
CA HIS A 410 -0.18 1.32 1.18
C HIS A 410 -1.02 1.40 2.47
N SER A 411 -0.71 0.52 3.41
CA SER A 411 -1.35 0.37 4.71
C SER A 411 -0.89 1.42 5.74
N GLY A 412 -1.43 1.33 6.96
CA GLY A 412 -1.23 2.29 8.04
C GLY A 412 -2.53 3.00 8.44
N TYR A 413 -2.40 4.18 9.06
CA TYR A 413 -3.56 4.98 9.47
C TYR A 413 -3.43 6.42 8.94
N PRO A 414 -4.15 6.79 7.87
CA PRO A 414 -5.03 5.96 7.04
C PRO A 414 -4.25 4.99 6.13
N ILE A 415 -4.96 3.97 5.62
CA ILE A 415 -4.64 3.30 4.36
C ILE A 415 -4.73 4.34 3.23
N LYS A 416 -3.75 4.37 2.33
CA LYS A 416 -3.73 5.32 1.20
C LYS A 416 -3.84 4.64 -0.15
N CYS A 417 -4.44 5.36 -1.10
CA CYS A 417 -4.52 4.98 -2.50
C CYS A 417 -4.45 6.22 -3.40
N TYR A 418 -4.09 6.07 -4.68
CA TYR A 418 -4.23 7.17 -5.64
C TYR A 418 -5.70 7.53 -5.92
N LEU A 419 -5.97 8.77 -6.33
CA LEU A 419 -7.31 9.28 -6.69
C LEU A 419 -8.10 8.37 -7.65
N ASP A 420 -7.43 7.67 -8.58
CA ASP A 420 -8.09 6.73 -9.51
C ASP A 420 -8.82 5.58 -8.81
N SER A 421 -8.36 5.19 -7.61
CA SER A 421 -8.97 4.18 -6.75
C SER A 421 -10.05 4.74 -5.81
N ALA A 422 -10.22 6.07 -5.71
CA ALA A 422 -11.20 6.69 -4.82
C ALA A 422 -12.63 6.19 -5.10
N LYS A 423 -13.05 6.20 -6.37
CA LYS A 423 -14.36 5.70 -6.82
C LYS A 423 -14.63 4.23 -6.46
N ASP A 424 -13.58 3.40 -6.42
CA ASP A 424 -13.71 1.98 -6.09
C ASP A 424 -13.95 1.76 -4.60
N SER A 425 -13.48 2.66 -3.74
CA SER A 425 -13.74 2.60 -2.28
C SER A 425 -15.19 2.91 -1.89
N VAL A 426 -15.95 3.52 -2.81
CA VAL A 426 -17.34 3.94 -2.59
C VAL A 426 -18.35 3.27 -3.54
N ASN A 427 -17.89 2.33 -4.38
CA ASN A 427 -18.75 1.55 -5.27
C ASN A 427 -19.16 0.22 -4.61
N VAL A 428 -20.29 0.25 -3.88
CA VAL A 428 -20.84 -0.92 -3.18
C VAL A 428 -21.10 -2.12 -4.10
N THR A 429 -21.60 -1.88 -5.32
CA THR A 429 -21.87 -2.93 -6.31
C THR A 429 -20.59 -3.65 -6.71
N LYS A 430 -19.49 -2.93 -6.93
CA LYS A 430 -18.17 -3.51 -7.20
C LYS A 430 -17.66 -4.30 -5.99
N LEU A 431 -17.71 -3.73 -4.78
CA LEU A 431 -17.25 -4.41 -3.56
C LEU A 431 -17.99 -5.73 -3.29
N ARG A 432 -19.32 -5.77 -3.52
CA ARG A 432 -20.17 -6.96 -3.30
C ARG A 432 -20.13 -8.01 -4.42
N LYS A 433 -19.87 -7.61 -5.66
CA LYS A 433 -19.90 -8.52 -6.83
C LYS A 433 -18.50 -8.98 -7.23
N ASP A 434 -17.55 -8.06 -7.27
CA ASP A 434 -16.24 -8.23 -7.88
C ASP A 434 -15.11 -8.20 -6.84
N GLY A 435 -15.34 -7.50 -5.72
CA GLY A 435 -14.37 -7.30 -4.64
C GLY A 435 -13.37 -6.18 -4.93
N ASN A 436 -12.42 -5.99 -4.02
CA ASN A 436 -11.26 -5.15 -4.27
C ASN A 436 -10.03 -5.68 -3.52
N TRP A 437 -9.21 -6.45 -4.24
CA TRP A 437 -8.00 -7.05 -3.67
C TRP A 437 -7.09 -6.01 -3.00
N GLY A 438 -6.92 -4.82 -3.60
CA GLY A 438 -6.10 -3.75 -3.06
C GLY A 438 -6.55 -3.31 -1.67
N PHE A 439 -7.82 -2.92 -1.49
CA PHE A 439 -8.29 -2.49 -0.17
C PHE A 439 -8.29 -3.63 0.86
N PHE A 440 -8.57 -4.87 0.44
CA PHE A 440 -8.55 -6.02 1.35
C PHE A 440 -7.11 -6.42 1.75
N HIS A 441 -6.13 -6.24 0.87
CA HIS A 441 -4.69 -6.43 1.11
C HIS A 441 -4.14 -5.40 2.11
N GLU A 442 -4.45 -4.10 1.93
CA GLU A 442 -4.02 -3.06 2.88
C GLU A 442 -4.70 -3.18 4.24
N LEU A 443 -5.99 -3.58 4.27
CA LEU A 443 -6.63 -4.00 5.51
C LEU A 443 -5.93 -5.21 6.13
N GLY A 444 -5.53 -6.19 5.32
CA GLY A 444 -4.77 -7.36 5.77
C GLY A 444 -3.47 -6.99 6.47
N HIS A 445 -2.71 -6.02 5.94
CA HIS A 445 -1.52 -5.48 6.62
C HIS A 445 -1.87 -4.85 7.97
N ASN A 446 -2.96 -4.08 8.08
CA ASN A 446 -3.41 -3.51 9.36
C ASN A 446 -3.85 -4.58 10.38
N HIS A 447 -4.05 -5.84 9.97
CA HIS A 447 -4.38 -6.99 10.85
C HIS A 447 -3.22 -8.00 11.00
N GLN A 448 -2.03 -7.74 10.43
CA GLN A 448 -0.88 -8.64 10.55
C GLN A 448 -0.31 -8.73 11.97
N SER A 449 0.13 -9.93 12.35
CA SER A 449 0.83 -10.18 13.62
C SER A 449 2.21 -10.78 13.39
N SER A 450 3.22 -10.30 14.13
CA SER A 450 4.60 -10.83 14.10
C SER A 450 4.70 -12.27 14.64
N LEU A 451 3.63 -12.80 15.23
CA LEU A 451 3.56 -14.19 15.70
C LEU A 451 3.54 -15.18 14.53
N TRP A 452 2.86 -14.84 13.43
CA TRP A 452 2.71 -15.70 12.24
C TRP A 452 3.18 -15.05 10.93
N THR A 453 3.62 -13.78 10.96
CA THR A 453 4.29 -13.10 9.83
C THR A 453 5.80 -13.21 9.97
N TYR A 454 6.43 -14.06 9.15
CA TYR A 454 7.87 -14.33 9.11
C TYR A 454 8.65 -13.34 8.23
N ALA A 455 9.99 -13.40 8.26
CA ALA A 455 10.82 -12.71 7.29
C ALA A 455 10.44 -13.10 5.84
N GLY A 456 10.19 -12.10 4.98
CA GLY A 456 9.71 -12.29 3.61
C GLY A 456 8.18 -12.52 3.49
N TYR A 457 7.47 -12.74 4.59
CA TYR A 457 6.02 -13.04 4.58
C TYR A 457 5.13 -11.79 4.78
N THR A 458 5.71 -10.57 4.81
CA THR A 458 4.95 -9.31 4.89
C THR A 458 3.92 -9.19 3.77
N GLU A 459 4.32 -9.49 2.53
CA GLU A 459 3.41 -9.48 1.37
C GLU A 459 2.58 -10.78 1.23
N VAL A 460 2.71 -11.70 2.18
CA VAL A 460 2.08 -13.03 2.13
C VAL A 460 0.91 -13.08 3.09
N THR A 461 1.13 -12.86 4.39
CA THR A 461 0.07 -13.09 5.39
C THR A 461 -0.99 -11.98 5.43
N CYS A 462 -0.73 -10.81 4.85
CA CYS A 462 -1.77 -9.81 4.56
C CYS A 462 -2.80 -10.36 3.54
N ASN A 463 -2.35 -11.15 2.56
CA ASN A 463 -3.21 -11.70 1.52
C ASN A 463 -4.10 -12.87 1.99
N LEU A 464 -3.90 -13.39 3.21
CA LEU A 464 -4.87 -14.29 3.85
C LEU A 464 -6.21 -13.57 4.12
N PHE A 465 -6.14 -12.31 4.54
CA PHE A 465 -7.31 -11.44 4.70
C PHE A 465 -7.91 -11.05 3.35
N ALA A 466 -7.08 -10.80 2.34
CA ALA A 466 -7.55 -10.54 0.98
C ALA A 466 -8.38 -11.72 0.44
N LEU A 467 -7.85 -12.94 0.49
CA LEU A 467 -8.59 -14.17 0.14
C LEU A 467 -9.91 -14.31 0.93
N TYR A 468 -9.87 -14.10 2.24
CA TYR A 468 -11.06 -14.23 3.09
C TYR A 468 -12.14 -13.20 2.74
N CYS A 469 -11.76 -11.95 2.48
CA CYS A 469 -12.71 -10.91 2.06
C CYS A 469 -13.22 -11.11 0.63
N MET A 470 -12.41 -11.63 -0.30
CA MET A 470 -12.91 -12.02 -1.63
C MET A 470 -13.99 -13.12 -1.52
N GLU A 471 -13.82 -14.09 -0.63
CA GLU A 471 -14.82 -15.13 -0.37
C GLU A 471 -16.08 -14.57 0.33
N LYS A 472 -15.90 -13.86 1.46
CA LYS A 472 -17.03 -13.46 2.32
C LYS A 472 -17.77 -12.20 1.87
N ILE A 473 -17.09 -11.22 1.28
CA ILE A 473 -17.68 -9.93 0.91
C ILE A 473 -18.09 -9.90 -0.56
N ALA A 474 -17.31 -10.55 -1.43
CA ALA A 474 -17.51 -10.57 -2.89
C ALA A 474 -18.02 -11.92 -3.45
N GLY A 475 -18.28 -12.91 -2.59
CA GLY A 475 -18.86 -14.20 -2.98
C GLY A 475 -18.00 -15.04 -3.94
N LYS A 476 -16.69 -14.77 -4.01
CA LYS A 476 -15.76 -15.53 -4.86
C LYS A 476 -15.49 -16.90 -4.23
N LYS A 477 -15.02 -17.89 -5.01
CA LYS A 477 -14.57 -19.17 -4.42
C LYS A 477 -13.20 -18.96 -3.76
N LEU A 478 -12.84 -19.82 -2.81
CA LEU A 478 -11.50 -19.84 -2.24
C LEU A 478 -10.45 -20.01 -3.37
N GLY A 479 -9.56 -19.01 -3.51
CA GLY A 479 -8.53 -18.93 -4.54
C GLY A 479 -8.92 -18.13 -5.79
N ASP A 480 -10.19 -17.78 -5.98
CA ASP A 480 -10.60 -16.80 -6.99
C ASP A 480 -10.30 -15.37 -6.49
N GLY A 481 -9.88 -14.46 -7.37
CA GLY A 481 -9.88 -13.01 -7.09
C GLY A 481 -8.59 -12.25 -7.39
N HIS A 482 -7.43 -12.90 -7.36
CA HIS A 482 -6.13 -12.31 -7.75
C HIS A 482 -5.70 -12.68 -9.18
N GLY A 483 -6.42 -13.60 -9.85
CA GLY A 483 -6.23 -13.91 -11.28
C GLY A 483 -5.31 -15.09 -11.60
N GLU A 484 -4.80 -15.81 -10.60
CA GLU A 484 -3.93 -16.99 -10.77
C GLU A 484 -4.50 -18.21 -10.02
N ASP A 485 -4.15 -19.43 -10.41
CA ASP A 485 -4.63 -20.66 -9.76
C ASP A 485 -3.78 -21.01 -8.51
N MET A 486 -4.40 -20.89 -7.33
CA MET A 486 -3.78 -21.21 -6.04
C MET A 486 -3.44 -22.69 -5.83
N ALA A 487 -4.13 -23.61 -6.50
CA ALA A 487 -3.77 -25.03 -6.47
C ALA A 487 -2.54 -25.31 -7.34
N ALA A 488 -2.44 -24.65 -8.51
CA ALA A 488 -1.27 -24.72 -9.37
C ALA A 488 -0.04 -24.12 -8.68
N MET A 489 -0.14 -22.92 -8.12
CA MET A 489 0.96 -22.30 -7.36
C MET A 489 1.36 -23.10 -6.12
N ALA A 490 0.43 -23.78 -5.45
CA ALA A 490 0.77 -24.67 -4.34
C ALA A 490 1.60 -25.88 -4.82
N ALA A 491 1.25 -26.46 -5.97
CA ALA A 491 2.02 -27.52 -6.61
C ALA A 491 3.41 -27.04 -7.04
N GLU A 492 3.51 -25.90 -7.70
CA GLU A 492 4.79 -25.31 -8.15
C GLU A 492 5.70 -24.97 -6.97
N MET A 493 5.16 -24.35 -5.92
CA MET A 493 5.87 -24.06 -4.67
C MET A 493 6.37 -25.31 -3.95
N ALA A 494 5.64 -26.45 -4.03
CA ALA A 494 6.10 -27.73 -3.49
C ALA A 494 7.12 -28.45 -4.40
N LEU A 495 7.11 -28.16 -5.70
CA LEU A 495 8.05 -28.75 -6.66
C LEU A 495 9.41 -28.05 -6.65
N ASP A 496 9.46 -26.73 -6.49
CA ASP A 496 10.72 -25.99 -6.30
C ASP A 496 10.55 -24.81 -5.32
N PRO A 497 10.58 -25.07 -3.99
CA PRO A 497 10.50 -24.03 -2.97
C PRO A 497 11.57 -22.92 -3.11
N LYS A 498 12.68 -23.20 -3.81
CA LYS A 498 13.79 -22.25 -3.99
C LYS A 498 13.54 -21.31 -5.17
N ALA A 499 12.97 -21.80 -6.27
CA ALA A 499 12.59 -20.97 -7.42
C ALA A 499 11.41 -20.05 -7.06
N HIS A 500 10.42 -20.57 -6.35
CA HIS A 500 9.16 -19.87 -6.08
C HIS A 500 9.16 -19.08 -4.75
N GLY A 501 10.13 -19.29 -3.86
CA GLY A 501 10.21 -18.69 -2.52
C GLY A 501 10.40 -17.17 -2.43
N ALA A 502 10.40 -16.45 -3.57
CA ALA A 502 10.34 -14.99 -3.64
C ALA A 502 8.98 -14.44 -4.14
N SER A 503 8.06 -15.31 -4.58
CA SER A 503 6.72 -14.91 -5.04
C SER A 503 5.71 -14.95 -3.89
N ALA A 504 5.12 -13.81 -3.58
CA ALA A 504 4.15 -13.67 -2.49
C ALA A 504 2.94 -14.61 -2.65
N PHE A 505 2.44 -14.80 -3.87
CA PHE A 505 1.31 -15.69 -4.15
C PHE A 505 1.66 -17.17 -4.04
N HIS A 506 2.88 -17.58 -4.41
CA HIS A 506 3.35 -18.96 -4.18
C HIS A 506 3.52 -19.26 -2.68
N LEU A 507 4.05 -18.29 -1.93
CA LEU A 507 4.12 -18.38 -0.47
C LEU A 507 2.72 -18.38 0.18
N LEU A 508 1.73 -17.69 -0.41
CA LEU A 508 0.33 -17.73 0.03
C LEU A 508 -0.34 -19.07 -0.29
N ALA A 509 0.02 -19.71 -1.41
CA ALA A 509 -0.56 -20.97 -1.86
C ALA A 509 -0.30 -22.14 -0.88
N GLN A 510 0.74 -22.04 -0.04
CA GLN A 510 0.99 -22.95 1.08
C GLN A 510 -0.17 -23.04 2.09
N TYR A 511 -1.05 -22.03 2.14
CA TYR A 511 -2.21 -21.99 3.04
C TYR A 511 -3.50 -22.50 2.37
N TYR A 512 -3.50 -22.64 1.04
CA TYR A 512 -4.70 -22.91 0.23
C TYR A 512 -5.38 -24.25 0.58
N HIS A 513 -4.64 -25.36 0.51
CA HIS A 513 -5.24 -26.68 0.69
C HIS A 513 -5.74 -26.94 2.13
N PRO A 514 -5.01 -26.55 3.21
CA PRO A 514 -5.54 -26.65 4.56
C PRO A 514 -6.82 -25.84 4.77
N VAL A 515 -6.87 -24.58 4.32
CA VAL A 515 -8.10 -23.76 4.41
C VAL A 515 -9.25 -24.37 3.60
N LYS A 516 -8.96 -24.95 2.42
CA LYS A 516 -9.95 -25.64 1.57
C LYS A 516 -10.52 -26.91 2.21
N GLN A 517 -9.73 -27.60 3.05
CA GLN A 517 -10.11 -28.89 3.64
C GLN A 517 -10.73 -28.76 5.04
N PHE A 518 -10.20 -27.86 5.87
CA PHE A 518 -10.53 -27.71 7.29
C PHE A 518 -11.25 -26.39 7.59
N GLY A 519 -11.46 -25.55 6.56
CA GLY A 519 -12.12 -24.26 6.66
C GLY A 519 -11.27 -23.18 7.34
N TRP A 520 -11.65 -21.93 7.09
CA TRP A 520 -11.04 -20.75 7.71
C TRP A 520 -11.05 -20.76 9.24
N ILE A 521 -12.02 -21.46 9.86
CA ILE A 521 -12.16 -21.55 11.32
C ILE A 521 -10.92 -22.19 11.98
N SER A 522 -10.32 -23.23 11.39
CA SER A 522 -9.10 -23.86 11.91
C SER A 522 -7.89 -22.89 11.94
N LEU A 523 -7.77 -22.02 10.93
CA LEU A 523 -6.74 -20.99 10.84
C LEU A 523 -7.02 -19.83 11.81
N GLN A 524 -8.28 -19.46 11.98
CA GLN A 524 -8.73 -18.43 12.91
C GLN A 524 -8.47 -18.83 14.37
N GLN A 525 -8.83 -20.06 14.75
CA GLN A 525 -8.52 -20.63 16.06
C GLN A 525 -7.01 -20.71 16.29
N THR A 526 -6.23 -21.04 15.25
CA THR A 526 -4.76 -21.00 15.31
C THR A 526 -4.27 -19.59 15.65
N PHE A 527 -4.77 -18.54 14.98
CA PHE A 527 -4.38 -17.16 15.28
C PHE A 527 -4.79 -16.74 16.71
N ALA A 528 -5.92 -17.23 17.22
CA ALA A 528 -6.36 -17.02 18.59
C ALA A 528 -5.41 -17.65 19.62
N GLU A 529 -5.17 -18.96 19.55
CA GLU A 529 -4.31 -19.69 20.48
C GLU A 529 -2.86 -19.18 20.46
N LEU A 530 -2.30 -18.90 19.26
CA LEU A 530 -0.97 -18.29 19.14
C LEU A 530 -0.89 -16.93 19.87
N SER A 531 -1.98 -16.17 19.94
CA SER A 531 -2.01 -14.88 20.62
C SER A 531 -1.90 -14.98 22.14
N ASP A 532 -2.25 -16.13 22.74
CA ASP A 532 -2.08 -16.39 24.17
C ASP A 532 -0.79 -17.16 24.51
N ARG A 533 -0.36 -18.08 23.64
CA ARG A 533 0.81 -18.96 23.82
C ARG A 533 2.10 -18.27 24.30
N LYS A 534 2.69 -18.82 25.37
CA LYS A 534 3.92 -18.32 26.00
C LYS A 534 5.20 -18.74 25.28
N ASP A 535 5.19 -19.83 24.50
CA ASP A 535 6.33 -20.32 23.73
C ASP A 535 6.58 -19.50 22.46
N ILE A 536 5.54 -19.12 21.73
CA ILE A 536 5.70 -18.26 20.54
C ILE A 536 6.09 -16.82 20.92
N LYS A 537 5.59 -16.28 22.03
CA LYS A 537 6.05 -15.02 22.63
C LYS A 537 7.53 -15.07 23.05
N LYS A 538 8.02 -16.23 23.50
CA LYS A 538 9.46 -16.46 23.75
C LYS A 538 10.25 -16.52 22.44
N ALA A 539 9.74 -17.18 21.39
CA ALA A 539 10.39 -17.25 20.08
C ALA A 539 10.54 -15.86 19.43
N ASP A 540 9.49 -15.03 19.45
CA ASP A 540 9.57 -13.62 19.02
C ASP A 540 10.60 -12.83 19.86
N GLY A 541 10.59 -13.04 21.18
CA GLY A 541 11.59 -12.49 22.10
C GLY A 541 13.03 -12.96 21.86
N MET A 542 13.25 -14.10 21.18
CA MET A 542 14.60 -14.57 20.85
C MET A 542 15.30 -13.62 19.88
N VAL A 543 14.59 -12.95 18.97
CA VAL A 543 15.21 -11.96 18.08
C VAL A 543 15.89 -10.85 18.88
N LYS A 544 15.22 -10.33 19.92
CA LYS A 544 15.78 -9.30 20.82
C LYS A 544 16.96 -9.82 21.65
N LYS A 545 16.89 -11.06 22.13
CA LYS A 545 17.98 -11.68 22.92
C LYS A 545 19.21 -12.01 22.06
N ASN A 546 19.00 -12.54 20.87
CA ASN A 546 20.06 -12.88 19.92
C ASN A 546 20.73 -11.61 19.39
N LEU A 547 19.96 -10.56 19.09
CA LEU A 547 20.51 -9.22 18.82
C LEU A 547 21.32 -8.65 20.00
N GLY A 548 21.02 -8.99 21.26
CA GLY A 548 21.86 -8.59 22.41
C GLY A 548 23.12 -9.44 22.65
N ILE A 549 23.15 -10.68 22.13
CA ILE A 549 24.36 -11.53 22.18
C ILE A 549 25.26 -11.22 21.00
N ALA A 550 24.73 -11.32 19.77
CA ALA A 550 25.45 -10.95 18.56
C ALA A 550 25.79 -9.46 18.55
N GLY A 551 24.91 -8.60 19.07
CA GLY A 551 25.16 -7.17 19.23
C GLY A 551 26.45 -6.85 19.97
N ARG A 552 26.82 -7.61 21.02
CA ARG A 552 28.11 -7.40 21.73
C ARG A 552 29.33 -7.88 20.96
N GLU A 553 29.18 -8.81 20.03
CA GLU A 553 30.27 -9.19 19.12
C GLU A 553 30.42 -8.16 17.99
N VAL A 554 29.30 -7.55 17.60
CA VAL A 554 29.20 -6.54 16.55
C VAL A 554 29.57 -5.15 17.05
N GLU A 555 29.35 -4.89 18.33
CA GLU A 555 29.85 -3.73 19.07
C GLU A 555 31.38 -3.75 19.03
N LYS A 556 32.04 -4.88 19.36
CA LYS A 556 33.50 -5.03 19.18
C LYS A 556 33.94 -4.85 17.71
N GLN A 557 33.21 -5.40 16.75
CA GLN A 557 33.55 -5.28 15.33
C GLN A 557 33.38 -3.84 14.83
N GLN A 558 32.31 -3.14 15.24
CA GLN A 558 32.07 -1.73 14.94
C GLN A 558 33.06 -0.83 15.67
N GLU A 559 33.45 -1.13 16.93
CA GLU A 559 34.55 -0.45 17.64
C GLU A 559 35.89 -0.61 16.91
N ALA A 560 36.18 -1.80 16.37
CA ALA A 560 37.38 -2.05 15.58
C ALA A 560 37.36 -1.28 14.24
N LEU A 561 36.23 -1.30 13.53
CA LEU A 561 36.04 -0.56 12.28
C LEU A 561 36.02 0.96 12.49
N ASP A 562 35.40 1.47 13.56
CA ASP A 562 35.44 2.88 13.98
C ASP A 562 36.87 3.32 14.32
N LYS A 563 37.64 2.46 15.00
CA LYS A 563 39.04 2.70 15.31
C LYS A 563 39.90 2.72 14.04
N GLU A 564 39.67 1.81 13.10
CA GLU A 564 40.35 1.81 11.80
C GLU A 564 39.98 3.07 10.99
N LYS A 565 38.69 3.41 10.92
CA LYS A 565 38.15 4.60 10.26
C LYS A 565 38.75 5.89 10.80
N ARG A 566 38.83 6.09 12.12
CA ARG A 566 39.50 7.25 12.74
C ARG A 566 40.99 7.33 12.35
N GLN A 567 41.68 6.19 12.23
CA GLN A 567 43.07 6.15 11.75
C GLN A 567 43.17 6.47 10.24
N LEU A 568 42.20 6.06 9.43
CA LEU A 568 42.15 6.39 8.00
C LEU A 568 41.82 7.87 7.75
N GLU A 569 40.89 8.46 8.50
CA GLU A 569 40.58 9.89 8.46
C GLU A 569 41.80 10.74 8.86
N LEU A 570 42.57 10.31 9.88
CA LEU A 570 43.86 10.92 10.23
C LEU A 570 44.91 10.76 9.12
N LYS A 571 45.02 9.57 8.50
CA LYS A 571 45.92 9.32 7.36
C LYS A 571 45.57 10.19 6.15
N ILE A 572 44.30 10.34 5.80
CA ILE A 572 43.83 11.22 4.72
C ILE A 572 44.24 12.66 5.02
N LYS A 573 44.00 13.15 6.24
CA LYS A 573 44.38 14.51 6.67
C LYS A 573 45.89 14.76 6.58
N THR A 574 46.71 13.78 6.95
CA THR A 574 48.17 13.84 6.83
C THR A 574 48.63 13.76 5.37
N ALA A 575 48.07 12.85 4.57
CA ALA A 575 48.38 12.70 3.14
C ALA A 575 48.04 13.97 2.34
N VAL A 576 46.92 14.63 2.64
CA VAL A 576 46.56 15.94 2.07
C VAL A 576 47.56 17.03 2.48
N ARG A 577 48.01 17.05 3.74
CA ARG A 577 49.03 18.01 4.22
C ARG A 577 50.40 17.77 3.55
N GLU A 578 50.75 16.53 3.28
CA GLU A 578 52.03 16.10 2.71
C GLU A 578 52.01 15.96 1.17
N LYS A 579 50.86 16.22 0.53
CA LYS A 579 50.61 16.05 -0.92
C LYS A 579 50.84 14.62 -1.45
N LYS A 580 50.62 13.60 -0.61
CA LYS A 580 50.76 12.18 -0.95
C LYS A 580 49.44 11.63 -1.49
N GLU A 581 49.15 11.92 -2.75
CA GLU A 581 47.87 11.55 -3.39
C GLU A 581 47.65 10.02 -3.46
N THR A 582 48.73 9.23 -3.52
CA THR A 582 48.72 7.76 -3.40
C THR A 582 48.14 7.29 -2.08
N ASP A 583 48.65 7.85 -0.97
CA ASP A 583 48.35 7.43 0.39
C ASP A 583 46.93 7.85 0.78
N LYS A 584 46.51 9.02 0.31
CA LYS A 584 45.12 9.49 0.35
C LYS A 584 44.19 8.52 -0.40
N THR A 585 44.47 8.21 -1.67
CA THR A 585 43.63 7.33 -2.50
C THR A 585 43.51 5.92 -1.89
N ALA A 586 44.60 5.40 -1.33
CA ALA A 586 44.59 4.11 -0.62
C ALA A 586 43.72 4.15 0.65
N ALA A 587 43.80 5.22 1.45
CA ALA A 587 43.00 5.38 2.65
C ALA A 587 41.50 5.61 2.35
N GLU A 588 41.18 6.39 1.32
CA GLU A 588 39.82 6.58 0.81
C GLU A 588 39.22 5.26 0.28
N THR A 589 40.04 4.43 -0.37
CA THR A 589 39.63 3.09 -0.85
C THR A 589 39.30 2.16 0.31
N ARG A 590 40.18 2.05 1.32
CA ARG A 590 39.92 1.22 2.51
C ARG A 590 38.71 1.72 3.31
N LEU A 591 38.50 3.03 3.40
CA LEU A 591 37.30 3.60 4.02
C LEU A 591 36.00 3.17 3.29
N ALA A 592 36.03 3.11 1.96
CA ALA A 592 34.92 2.61 1.14
C ALA A 592 34.73 1.08 1.21
N GLU A 593 35.72 0.32 1.70
CA GLU A 593 35.58 -1.10 2.05
C GLU A 593 34.94 -1.28 3.43
N ILE A 594 35.39 -0.52 4.44
CA ILE A 594 34.80 -0.51 5.79
C ILE A 594 33.29 -0.26 5.73
N PHE A 595 32.83 0.72 4.95
CA PHE A 595 31.39 0.96 4.75
C PHE A 595 30.62 -0.23 4.12
N LYS A 596 31.29 -1.09 3.34
CA LYS A 596 30.69 -2.33 2.80
C LYS A 596 30.73 -3.47 3.82
N GLU A 597 31.79 -3.54 4.63
CA GLU A 597 31.93 -4.50 5.74
C GLU A 597 30.87 -4.24 6.81
N GLU A 598 30.73 -3.00 7.29
CA GLU A 598 29.65 -2.59 8.21
C GLU A 598 28.26 -3.00 7.71
N LYS A 599 27.98 -2.74 6.42
CA LYS A 599 26.69 -3.06 5.81
C LYS A 599 26.44 -4.58 5.80
N LYS A 600 27.41 -5.37 5.32
CA LYS A 600 27.32 -6.84 5.29
C LYS A 600 27.13 -7.43 6.69
N ILE A 601 27.84 -6.90 7.69
CA ILE A 601 27.71 -7.31 9.09
C ILE A 601 26.26 -7.05 9.55
N LYS A 602 25.75 -5.82 9.39
CA LYS A 602 24.39 -5.43 9.77
C LYS A 602 23.31 -6.28 9.08
N GLU A 603 23.51 -6.64 7.80
CA GLU A 603 22.62 -7.52 7.03
C GLU A 603 22.67 -8.99 7.53
N ALA A 604 23.85 -9.57 7.72
CA ALA A 604 24.03 -10.97 8.14
C ALA A 604 23.43 -11.25 9.52
N LEU A 605 23.57 -10.32 10.46
CA LEU A 605 22.97 -10.41 11.80
C LEU A 605 21.45 -10.39 11.75
N GLY A 606 20.89 -9.50 10.92
CA GLY A 606 19.45 -9.37 10.71
C GLY A 606 18.85 -10.64 10.13
N ALA A 607 19.58 -11.36 9.29
CA ALA A 607 19.19 -12.68 8.79
C ALA A 607 19.29 -13.76 9.88
N LEU A 608 20.48 -13.96 10.47
CA LEU A 608 20.75 -15.06 11.41
C LEU A 608 19.86 -14.99 12.66
N SER A 609 19.66 -13.78 13.21
CA SER A 609 18.85 -13.58 14.41
C SER A 609 17.34 -13.79 14.19
N LYS A 610 16.85 -13.66 12.94
CA LYS A 610 15.44 -13.85 12.59
C LYS A 610 15.14 -15.29 12.17
N HIS A 611 16.04 -15.92 11.41
CA HIS A 611 15.89 -17.29 10.93
C HIS A 611 15.52 -18.27 12.06
N ASP A 612 16.32 -18.32 13.12
CA ASP A 612 16.08 -19.22 14.26
C ASP A 612 14.84 -18.88 15.10
N SER A 613 14.32 -17.64 14.99
CA SER A 613 13.01 -17.26 15.52
C SER A 613 11.91 -17.83 14.65
N ASP A 614 12.01 -17.61 13.35
CA ASP A 614 10.92 -17.84 12.41
C ASP A 614 10.73 -19.33 12.15
N GLU A 615 11.79 -20.14 12.11
CA GLU A 615 11.67 -21.60 12.10
C GLU A 615 10.98 -22.14 13.37
N ARG A 616 11.24 -21.55 14.55
CA ARG A 616 10.52 -21.92 15.79
C ARG A 616 9.07 -21.46 15.76
N LYS A 617 8.77 -20.29 15.19
CA LYS A 617 7.38 -19.82 15.02
C LYS A 617 6.61 -20.72 14.05
N LYS A 618 7.20 -21.11 12.91
CA LYS A 618 6.66 -22.10 11.96
C LYS A 618 6.38 -23.45 12.62
N ASP A 619 7.33 -23.97 13.40
CA ASP A 619 7.21 -25.22 14.16
C ASP A 619 6.08 -25.17 15.21
N ILE A 620 5.85 -24.03 15.87
CA ILE A 620 4.70 -23.82 16.76
C ILE A 620 3.40 -23.64 15.95
N PHE A 621 3.44 -22.92 14.83
CA PHE A 621 2.29 -22.64 13.95
C PHE A 621 1.70 -23.92 13.38
N VAL A 622 2.51 -24.77 12.73
CA VAL A 622 2.06 -26.01 12.10
C VAL A 622 1.52 -26.99 13.14
N ARG A 623 2.09 -27.04 14.35
CA ARG A 623 1.51 -27.84 15.45
C ARG A 623 0.15 -27.31 15.88
N THR A 624 0.05 -26.01 16.14
CA THR A 624 -1.20 -25.39 16.60
C THR A 624 -2.31 -25.59 15.55
N TRP A 625 -2.02 -25.33 14.27
CA TRP A 625 -3.00 -25.56 13.20
C TRP A 625 -3.34 -27.04 12.99
N SER A 626 -2.39 -27.95 13.21
CA SER A 626 -2.70 -29.39 13.19
C SER A 626 -3.69 -29.78 14.29
N GLN A 627 -3.58 -29.18 15.48
CA GLN A 627 -4.49 -29.40 16.59
C GLN A 627 -5.89 -28.84 16.27
N GLU A 628 -5.99 -27.59 15.82
CA GLU A 628 -7.28 -26.96 15.46
C GLU A 628 -7.93 -27.57 14.20
N ALA A 629 -7.16 -28.17 13.29
CA ALA A 629 -7.66 -28.90 12.12
C ALA A 629 -8.02 -30.37 12.41
N GLY A 630 -7.67 -30.90 13.59
CA GLY A 630 -7.85 -32.32 13.93
C GLY A 630 -7.00 -33.30 13.08
N ALA A 631 -5.96 -32.80 12.39
CA ALA A 631 -5.17 -33.56 11.43
C ALA A 631 -3.71 -33.10 11.43
N ASN A 632 -2.76 -34.03 11.30
CA ASN A 632 -1.34 -33.70 11.28
C ASN A 632 -0.95 -33.12 9.91
N LEU A 633 -0.78 -31.79 9.86
CA LEU A 633 -0.40 -31.01 8.67
C LEU A 633 1.11 -30.96 8.43
N GLY A 634 1.93 -31.49 9.35
CA GLY A 634 3.39 -31.48 9.25
C GLY A 634 3.95 -32.07 7.95
N PRO A 635 3.48 -33.23 7.45
CA PRO A 635 3.88 -33.78 6.16
C PRO A 635 3.58 -32.87 4.97
N TYR A 636 2.51 -32.07 5.03
CA TYR A 636 2.14 -31.13 3.97
C TYR A 636 3.09 -29.93 3.94
N PHE A 637 3.29 -29.27 5.09
CA PHE A 637 4.19 -28.11 5.20
C PHE A 637 5.67 -28.46 4.93
N ALA A 638 6.09 -29.71 5.18
CA ALA A 638 7.44 -30.18 4.86
C ALA A 638 7.81 -30.04 3.37
N ASN A 639 6.84 -30.12 2.44
CA ASN A 639 7.10 -29.98 1.00
C ASN A 639 7.57 -28.57 0.61
N PHE A 640 7.26 -27.57 1.44
CA PHE A 640 7.71 -26.18 1.24
C PHE A 640 8.96 -25.83 2.06
N GLY A 641 9.62 -26.83 2.66
CA GLY A 641 10.81 -26.64 3.49
C GLY A 641 10.53 -26.08 4.89
N TRP A 642 9.30 -26.16 5.40
CA TRP A 642 9.01 -25.82 6.81
C TRP A 642 9.47 -26.96 7.75
N PRO A 643 9.74 -26.67 9.04
CA PRO A 643 10.16 -27.69 9.99
C PRO A 643 9.10 -28.78 10.22
N TYR A 644 9.45 -30.03 9.95
CA TYR A 644 8.74 -31.21 10.44
C TYR A 644 9.66 -32.04 11.34
N THR A 645 9.96 -31.47 12.51
CA THR A 645 10.92 -32.01 13.49
C THR A 645 10.42 -33.32 14.11
N ASP A 646 11.32 -34.14 14.66
CA ASP A 646 10.90 -35.36 15.37
C ASP A 646 10.07 -35.05 16.62
N SER A 647 10.34 -33.92 17.29
CA SER A 647 9.48 -33.39 18.36
C SER A 647 8.07 -33.06 17.86
N MET A 648 7.92 -32.51 16.65
CA MET A 648 6.61 -32.33 16.02
C MET A 648 5.94 -33.67 15.71
N LYS A 649 6.65 -34.66 15.15
CA LYS A 649 6.12 -36.00 14.87
C LYS A 649 5.59 -36.67 16.14
N THR A 650 6.35 -36.63 17.24
CA THR A 650 5.91 -37.16 18.54
C THR A 650 4.70 -36.41 19.08
N MET A 651 4.68 -35.07 19.05
CA MET A 651 3.54 -34.29 19.58
C MET A 651 2.26 -34.48 18.76
N LEU A 652 2.37 -34.67 17.44
CA LEU A 652 1.25 -34.87 16.53
C LEU A 652 0.94 -36.36 16.28
N THR A 653 1.55 -37.29 17.00
CA THR A 653 1.28 -38.74 16.89
C THR A 653 -0.21 -39.12 17.13
N PRO A 654 -0.99 -38.45 18.00
CA PRO A 654 -2.43 -38.72 18.12
C PRO A 654 -3.28 -38.33 16.90
N LEU A 655 -2.73 -37.58 15.94
CA LEU A 655 -3.46 -37.03 14.80
C LEU A 655 -3.05 -37.74 13.50
N LYS A 656 -4.03 -38.10 12.66
CA LYS A 656 -3.79 -38.74 11.37
C LYS A 656 -2.97 -37.80 10.45
N PRO A 657 -1.85 -38.26 9.87
CA PRO A 657 -1.15 -37.54 8.80
C PRO A 657 -2.08 -37.19 7.64
N TRP A 658 -2.07 -35.93 7.21
CA TRP A 658 -2.91 -35.45 6.11
C TRP A 658 -2.08 -34.82 4.98
N MET A 659 -2.56 -35.04 3.76
CA MET A 659 -2.07 -34.48 2.51
C MET A 659 -3.28 -34.25 1.58
N PRO A 660 -3.26 -33.24 0.69
CA PRO A 660 -4.19 -33.21 -0.43
C PRO A 660 -3.90 -34.37 -1.40
N ALA A 661 -4.94 -34.85 -2.09
CA ALA A 661 -4.79 -35.93 -3.07
C ALA A 661 -3.83 -35.52 -4.20
N ASN A 662 -2.97 -36.46 -4.62
CA ASN A 662 -1.95 -36.28 -5.66
C ASN A 662 -0.93 -35.15 -5.36
N PHE A 663 -0.69 -34.83 -4.08
CA PHE A 663 0.24 -33.79 -3.66
C PHE A 663 1.47 -34.36 -2.89
N PRO A 664 2.69 -33.81 -3.11
CA PRO A 664 3.06 -32.98 -4.24
C PRO A 664 2.92 -33.77 -5.55
N PRO A 665 2.56 -33.13 -6.68
CA PRO A 665 2.47 -33.84 -7.95
C PRO A 665 3.84 -34.36 -8.39
N THR A 666 3.87 -35.47 -9.12
CA THR A 666 5.12 -35.99 -9.69
C THR A 666 5.69 -35.04 -10.74
N LYS A 667 6.97 -34.64 -10.62
CA LYS A 667 7.64 -33.80 -11.63
C LYS A 667 7.53 -34.47 -13.02
N PRO A 668 7.13 -33.74 -14.07
CA PRO A 668 7.12 -34.28 -15.44
C PRO A 668 8.50 -34.85 -15.81
N GLY A 669 8.53 -36.09 -16.31
CA GLY A 669 9.76 -36.80 -16.65
C GLY A 669 10.47 -37.51 -15.49
N ALA A 670 9.99 -37.40 -14.25
CA ALA A 670 10.49 -38.24 -13.15
C ALA A 670 10.09 -39.70 -13.41
N LYS A 671 11.08 -40.61 -13.46
CA LYS A 671 10.80 -42.06 -13.41
C LYS A 671 10.12 -42.39 -12.08
N PRO A 672 9.14 -43.31 -12.04
CA PRO A 672 8.50 -43.70 -10.79
C PRO A 672 9.56 -44.24 -9.82
N ALA A 673 9.76 -43.54 -8.71
CA ALA A 673 10.68 -43.97 -7.67
C ALA A 673 10.13 -45.25 -7.04
N LYS A 674 10.95 -46.31 -6.99
CA LYS A 674 10.61 -47.48 -6.18
C LYS A 674 10.49 -47.04 -4.72
N SER A 675 9.35 -47.32 -4.10
CA SER A 675 9.10 -46.95 -2.71
C SER A 675 10.05 -47.67 -1.76
N THR A 676 10.99 -46.94 -1.18
CA THR A 676 11.90 -47.40 -0.11
C THR A 676 11.75 -46.55 1.15
N LEU A 677 10.51 -46.34 1.59
CA LEU A 677 10.21 -46.28 3.03
C LEU A 677 9.99 -47.72 3.53
N PHE A 678 10.27 -47.94 4.81
CA PHE A 678 10.41 -49.25 5.46
C PHE A 678 11.63 -50.06 4.97
N GLY A 679 12.73 -49.96 5.71
CA GLY A 679 13.81 -50.93 5.64
C GLY A 679 13.34 -52.26 6.24
N SER A 680 13.61 -53.37 5.56
CA SER A 680 13.11 -54.68 5.95
C SER A 680 13.98 -55.34 7.03
N LYS A 681 13.31 -55.97 8.02
CA LYS A 681 13.70 -57.27 8.60
C LYS A 681 12.62 -57.78 9.56
N ASN A 682 11.71 -58.60 9.01
CA ASN A 682 11.35 -59.93 9.51
C ASN A 682 10.10 -60.42 8.79
N GLU A 683 10.29 -61.11 7.66
CA GLU A 683 9.25 -61.98 7.10
C GLU A 683 9.26 -63.31 7.88
N ALA A 684 8.19 -63.62 8.61
CA ALA A 684 7.79 -64.98 8.95
C ALA A 684 6.37 -64.99 9.55
N MET A 685 5.64 -66.08 9.27
CA MET A 685 4.30 -66.45 9.77
C MET A 685 3.08 -65.89 9.01
N ALA A 686 2.07 -66.78 8.94
CA ALA A 686 0.86 -66.77 8.10
C ALA A 686 -0.04 -65.52 8.21
N GLY A 687 -0.91 -65.24 7.24
CA GLY A 687 -1.22 -66.04 6.04
C GLY A 687 -2.20 -65.35 5.08
N LYS A 688 -2.71 -66.09 4.09
CA LYS A 688 -3.83 -65.67 3.25
C LYS A 688 -5.14 -65.76 4.05
N ASP A 689 -6.13 -64.92 3.74
CA ASP A 689 -7.29 -65.32 2.92
C ASP A 689 -8.21 -64.11 2.62
N GLU A 690 -9.14 -64.31 1.69
CA GLU A 690 -10.38 -63.56 1.36
C GLU A 690 -10.36 -62.00 1.39
N ALA A 691 -10.52 -61.25 0.29
CA ALA A 691 -11.48 -61.26 -0.84
C ALA A 691 -12.81 -60.51 -0.59
N GLN A 692 -13.04 -59.50 -1.45
CA GLN A 692 -14.32 -59.07 -2.02
C GLN A 692 -15.43 -58.53 -1.07
N GLY A 693 -15.74 -57.23 -1.21
CA GLY A 693 -16.86 -56.57 -0.53
C GLY A 693 -17.18 -55.21 -1.15
N ASP A 694 -18.24 -55.16 -1.95
CA ASP A 694 -18.77 -53.94 -2.60
C ASP A 694 -19.80 -53.21 -1.73
N ASN A 695 -20.30 -52.07 -2.24
CA ASN A 695 -21.40 -51.25 -1.70
C ASN A 695 -21.11 -50.46 -0.40
N GLN A 696 -21.77 -49.35 -0.09
CA GLN A 696 -22.46 -48.24 -0.79
C GLN A 696 -23.23 -47.46 0.32
N THR A 697 -23.65 -46.23 0.01
CA THR A 697 -24.80 -45.51 0.63
C THR A 697 -24.78 -45.01 2.09
N THR A 698 -25.12 -43.71 2.18
CA THR A 698 -25.98 -43.02 3.19
C THR A 698 -25.51 -42.73 4.63
N ASN A 699 -25.18 -41.45 4.83
CA ASN A 699 -25.85 -40.46 5.70
C ASN A 699 -26.03 -40.65 7.23
N ALA A 700 -25.79 -39.51 7.91
CA ALA A 700 -26.45 -39.00 9.12
C ALA A 700 -26.23 -39.74 10.46
N GLN A 701 -25.39 -39.16 11.31
CA GLN A 701 -25.83 -38.05 12.18
C GLN A 701 -24.71 -37.00 12.31
#